data_AF-A0A8H5C5T1-F1
#
_entry.id   AF-A0A8H5C5T1-F1
#
_cell.length_a   1.000
_cell.length_b   1.000
_cell.length_c   1.000
_cell.angle_alpha   90.00
_cell.angle_beta   90.00
_cell.angle_gamma   90.00
#
_symmetry.space_group_name_H-M   'P 1'
#
loop_
_entity.id
_entity.type
_entity.pdbx_description
1 polymer ?
#
loop_
_entity_poly.entity_id
_entity_poly.type
_entity_poly.pdbx_seq_one_letter_code
_entity_poly.pdbx_strand_id
1 'polypeptide(L)'
;MLLTLGFGFGLAVSAVSAQGSESGVASTSAVPVISSVLPPSSSPSAVSASSSAALSISIPTSASASASSLPTVISSEAPSSASAPASASSVSSSVPSSASAPPSSPSSDVPFPPLGAPVNRHLVPIVPFNFTPFPIPSHQPISSIFIPTDPLSPPPVFDSSSPTSGTNPPTIPSFQDAWDIAYSKAKSLLSTFTLEEKVNITTGVGWQNGLCVGNIPANEAKGFPGLCLEDSPLGVRFADYVTAFPTALMAASTWNRRLIRERGLAMGREHVGKGVNVALGPMMNMGRVAQGGRNWEGFGADPFLAGEAAYETVLGMQQAGITACAKHFMFNEQEHKRTTTSSFVDSRTTHEIYAHPFLRSVMAGVGSVMCSYNAINSTYACENSPTINALLKSEYGFRGYMMSDWQATLSTFGSVEGGLDMTMPGDITFDSGDSYFGGNLTEYVRNGTIPEERVDDMATRILAAWYLAHQDSPSYPTTNFNAFNIPDEATNERVNVQGDHYKIVREIGRAGIVLLKNEKPKQKFPHTNTDLGRPALPLTGRERAVLVAGLDAAPQRGGPNMFSDQGGNEGILAMGWGSGQRGFRLRWPALVFTLALALRTTAQFPYLISPYEALQHRALFNRSIGTLFDWQFDDFTPSALTSLLSQAARKDAALVFINSDSGEDYINFDGNEGDRKNLTAWHNGHTLVQTVASR
;
A
#
# COMPACT_ATOMS: atom_id res chain seq x y z
N MET A 1 -31.06 65.27 -22.28
CA MET A 1 -30.39 63.98 -22.58
C MET A 1 -29.88 63.45 -21.26
N LEU A 2 -30.54 62.47 -20.64
CA LEU A 2 -30.65 61.04 -21.02
C LEU A 2 -29.38 60.26 -20.62
N LEU A 3 -29.42 59.31 -19.68
CA LEU A 3 -30.43 59.09 -18.63
C LEU A 3 -29.81 58.34 -17.44
N THR A 4 -30.36 58.53 -16.24
CA THR A 4 -30.15 57.65 -15.09
C THR A 4 -30.79 56.28 -15.29
N LEU A 5 -30.19 55.24 -14.72
CA LEU A 5 -30.91 54.33 -13.81
C LEU A 5 -29.90 53.55 -12.96
N GLY A 6 -30.28 53.26 -11.73
CA GLY A 6 -29.54 52.41 -10.82
C GLY A 6 -30.47 51.87 -9.75
N PHE A 7 -30.12 50.72 -9.19
CA PHE A 7 -30.71 50.18 -7.97
C PHE A 7 -29.59 49.57 -7.14
N GLY A 8 -29.69 49.70 -5.82
CA GLY A 8 -28.80 49.06 -4.87
C GLY A 8 -29.50 48.91 -3.53
N PHE A 9 -28.98 48.01 -2.70
CA PHE A 9 -29.33 47.90 -1.30
C PHE A 9 -28.05 47.56 -0.52
N GLY A 10 -27.87 48.21 0.63
CA GLY A 10 -26.94 47.74 1.67
C GLY A 10 -27.62 46.72 2.58
N LEU A 11 -27.12 46.44 3.78
CA LEU A 11 -25.96 47.02 4.48
C LEU A 11 -25.52 46.05 5.61
N ALA A 12 -24.62 46.50 6.48
CA ALA A 12 -24.23 45.93 7.79
C ALA A 12 -23.07 44.92 7.81
N VAL A 13 -21.85 45.45 7.93
CA VAL A 13 -20.74 44.79 8.65
C VAL A 13 -20.68 45.38 10.05
N SER A 14 -20.85 44.57 11.09
CA SER A 14 -20.66 45.00 12.49
C SER A 14 -19.27 44.62 12.96
N ALA A 15 -18.38 45.62 13.08
CA ALA A 15 -17.11 45.48 13.77
C ALA A 15 -17.27 45.94 15.23
N VAL A 16 -16.95 45.07 16.19
CA VAL A 16 -16.85 45.45 17.61
C VAL A 16 -15.37 45.63 17.95
N SER A 17 -14.99 46.88 18.23
CA SER A 17 -13.66 47.21 18.76
C SER A 17 -13.66 47.11 20.28
N ALA A 18 -12.59 46.53 20.84
CA ALA A 18 -12.30 46.57 22.26
C ALA A 18 -10.79 46.76 22.46
N GLN A 19 -10.30 48.00 22.34
CA GLN A 19 -8.96 48.35 22.81
C GLN A 19 -9.00 48.60 24.31
N GLY A 20 -8.21 47.83 25.06
CA GLY A 20 -7.82 48.14 26.43
C GLY A 20 -6.29 48.20 26.49
N SER A 21 -5.73 49.33 26.90
CA SER A 21 -4.29 49.57 26.96
C SER A 21 -3.86 49.89 28.37
N GLU A 22 -2.84 49.21 28.90
CA GLU A 22 -1.83 49.88 29.73
C GLU A 22 -0.51 49.09 29.83
N SER A 23 0.46 49.71 30.49
CA SER A 23 1.90 49.50 30.34
C SER A 23 2.52 48.32 31.10
N GLY A 24 3.55 47.71 30.51
CA GLY A 24 4.91 48.03 30.96
C GLY A 24 5.81 46.94 31.55
N VAL A 25 7.12 47.13 31.33
CA VAL A 25 8.29 46.48 31.98
C VAL A 25 8.55 45.00 31.58
N ALA A 26 9.82 44.60 31.61
CA ALA A 26 10.30 43.28 31.18
C ALA A 26 11.44 42.78 32.09
N SER A 27 11.49 41.46 32.36
CA SER A 27 12.72 40.74 32.75
C SER A 27 12.56 39.21 32.86
N THR A 28 13.41 38.47 32.12
CA THR A 28 14.12 37.21 32.51
C THR A 28 13.40 35.91 32.96
N SER A 29 14.14 34.79 32.78
CA SER A 29 14.09 33.50 33.52
C SER A 29 12.87 32.56 33.43
N ALA A 30 12.87 31.70 32.40
CA ALA A 30 12.96 30.21 32.42
C ALA A 30 12.34 29.32 33.53
N VAL A 31 12.17 28.02 33.19
CA VAL A 31 11.82 26.84 34.06
C VAL A 31 10.30 26.73 34.39
N PRO A 32 9.68 25.52 34.56
CA PRO A 32 10.19 24.14 34.55
C PRO A 32 9.55 23.17 33.51
N VAL A 33 10.14 21.97 33.40
CA VAL A 33 9.45 20.73 32.98
C VAL A 33 8.71 20.15 34.19
N ILE A 34 7.46 19.68 34.02
CA ILE A 34 6.74 18.94 35.06
C ILE A 34 6.74 17.44 34.72
N SER A 35 7.26 16.64 35.64
CA SER A 35 7.06 15.19 35.72
C SER A 35 6.16 14.91 36.92
N SER A 36 5.24 13.94 36.81
CA SER A 36 4.36 13.51 37.89
C SER A 36 4.49 12.00 38.09
N VAL A 37 4.67 11.59 39.34
CA VAL A 37 4.87 10.19 39.77
C VAL A 37 3.67 9.72 40.61
N LEU A 38 3.40 8.42 40.58
CA LEU A 38 2.46 7.62 41.40
C LEU A 38 2.78 7.76 42.93
N PRO A 39 2.04 7.18 43.92
CA PRO A 39 1.12 6.00 43.88
C PRO A 39 -0.10 6.18 44.85
N PRO A 40 -0.70 5.18 45.57
CA PRO A 40 -0.72 3.70 45.44
C PRO A 40 -2.14 3.05 45.44
N SER A 41 -2.17 1.72 45.56
CA SER A 41 -3.30 0.78 45.43
C SER A 41 -4.17 0.51 46.67
N SER A 42 -5.41 0.01 46.47
CA SER A 42 -6.08 -0.93 47.41
C SER A 42 -7.22 -1.74 46.75
N SER A 43 -7.27 -3.05 46.98
CA SER A 43 -8.41 -3.94 46.66
C SER A 43 -9.42 -4.02 47.82
N PRO A 44 -10.64 -4.55 47.58
CA PRO A 44 -11.01 -5.80 48.27
C PRO A 44 -11.85 -6.78 47.40
N SER A 45 -12.30 -7.88 48.02
CA SER A 45 -12.78 -9.12 47.37
C SER A 45 -14.31 -9.29 47.25
N ALA A 46 -14.73 -10.37 46.59
CA ALA A 46 -16.12 -10.68 46.22
C ALA A 46 -17.05 -11.18 47.34
N VAL A 47 -18.36 -11.02 47.14
CA VAL A 47 -19.45 -11.79 47.77
C VAL A 47 -20.54 -12.07 46.72
N SER A 48 -21.20 -13.22 46.81
CA SER A 48 -22.25 -13.69 45.89
C SER A 48 -23.64 -13.75 46.55
N ALA A 49 -24.71 -13.36 45.84
CA ALA A 49 -26.07 -13.89 46.05
C ALA A 49 -27.05 -13.57 44.90
N SER A 50 -27.95 -14.51 44.63
CA SER A 50 -29.09 -14.43 43.69
C SER A 50 -30.30 -13.68 44.26
N SER A 51 -31.16 -13.07 43.41
CA SER A 51 -32.46 -13.67 43.01
C SER A 51 -33.51 -12.69 42.42
N SER A 52 -34.12 -13.10 41.30
CA SER A 52 -35.56 -13.04 40.97
C SER A 52 -36.45 -11.82 41.32
N ALA A 53 -36.98 -11.16 40.27
CA ALA A 53 -38.41 -10.78 40.15
C ALA A 53 -38.75 -10.42 38.67
N ALA A 54 -40.02 -10.52 38.26
CA ALA A 54 -40.48 -10.24 36.89
C ALA A 54 -41.87 -9.56 36.86
N LEU A 55 -42.15 -8.80 35.79
CA LEU A 55 -43.44 -8.25 35.32
C LEU A 55 -43.18 -7.76 33.88
N SER A 56 -43.75 -8.21 32.76
CA SER A 56 -45.06 -8.81 32.38
C SER A 56 -46.24 -7.83 32.29
N ILE A 57 -46.62 -7.45 31.05
CA ILE A 57 -47.92 -6.89 30.63
C ILE A 57 -48.15 -7.30 29.16
N SER A 58 -49.41 -7.35 28.71
CA SER A 58 -49.86 -8.29 27.65
C SER A 58 -50.45 -7.68 26.37
N ILE A 59 -50.63 -8.56 25.37
CA ILE A 59 -51.20 -8.38 24.02
C ILE A 59 -52.74 -8.14 24.05
N PRO A 60 -53.34 -7.58 22.99
CA PRO A 60 -54.67 -8.00 22.51
C PRO A 60 -54.66 -8.57 21.07
N THR A 61 -55.61 -9.47 20.77
CA THR A 61 -55.50 -10.48 19.68
C THR A 61 -56.71 -10.59 18.74
N SER A 62 -56.48 -11.00 17.48
CA SER A 62 -57.41 -11.75 16.61
C SER A 62 -56.62 -12.42 15.47
N ALA A 63 -56.56 -13.75 15.27
CA ALA A 63 -57.63 -14.71 14.93
C ALA A 63 -58.18 -14.52 13.49
N SER A 64 -58.40 -15.55 12.64
CA SER A 64 -58.57 -17.01 12.88
C SER A 64 -58.40 -17.91 11.63
N ALA A 65 -57.99 -19.19 11.83
CA ALA A 65 -58.48 -20.44 11.15
C ALA A 65 -58.33 -20.64 9.60
N SER A 66 -58.26 -21.86 9.00
CA SER A 66 -57.91 -23.22 9.48
C SER A 66 -57.86 -24.28 8.35
N ALA A 67 -57.06 -25.36 8.54
CA ALA A 67 -57.31 -26.78 8.14
C ALA A 67 -57.30 -27.29 6.66
N SER A 68 -56.25 -28.06 6.33
CA SER A 68 -56.22 -29.42 5.68
C SER A 68 -57.12 -29.86 4.52
N SER A 69 -56.52 -30.52 3.49
CA SER A 69 -56.86 -31.92 3.06
C SER A 69 -55.98 -32.45 1.90
N LEU A 70 -55.93 -33.80 1.74
CA LEU A 70 -55.36 -34.55 0.59
C LEU A 70 -56.51 -35.04 -0.32
N PRO A 71 -56.27 -35.37 -1.62
CA PRO A 71 -56.21 -36.81 -2.00
C PRO A 71 -55.39 -37.21 -3.26
N THR A 72 -54.61 -38.29 -3.11
CA THR A 72 -54.63 -39.57 -3.87
C THR A 72 -54.89 -39.68 -5.40
N VAL A 73 -53.83 -40.11 -6.12
CA VAL A 73 -53.71 -41.16 -7.20
C VAL A 73 -54.84 -41.47 -8.21
N ILE A 74 -54.49 -41.49 -9.51
CA ILE A 74 -55.01 -42.42 -10.56
C ILE A 74 -53.84 -42.95 -11.42
N SER A 75 -53.97 -44.11 -12.09
CA SER A 75 -52.91 -44.74 -12.94
C SER A 75 -53.48 -45.53 -14.13
N SER A 76 -52.83 -45.47 -15.31
CA SER A 76 -52.93 -46.42 -16.46
C SER A 76 -52.00 -45.98 -17.60
N GLU A 77 -50.89 -46.66 -17.89
CA GLU A 77 -50.71 -47.72 -18.92
C GLU A 77 -50.31 -47.23 -20.33
N ALA A 78 -49.70 -48.11 -21.13
CA ALA A 78 -49.01 -47.80 -22.40
C ALA A 78 -49.77 -48.31 -23.65
N PRO A 79 -49.29 -47.97 -24.87
CA PRO A 79 -48.83 -49.07 -25.75
C PRO A 79 -47.56 -48.73 -26.58
N SER A 80 -47.22 -49.59 -27.53
CA SER A 80 -45.90 -49.71 -28.16
C SER A 80 -45.81 -49.51 -29.68
N SER A 81 -44.58 -49.36 -30.17
CA SER A 81 -44.03 -49.82 -31.48
C SER A 81 -44.20 -48.99 -32.77
N ALA A 82 -43.06 -48.82 -33.47
CA ALA A 82 -42.84 -48.49 -34.90
C ALA A 82 -43.38 -47.13 -35.44
N SER A 83 -42.83 -46.49 -36.49
CA SER A 83 -41.84 -46.89 -37.52
C SER A 83 -40.89 -45.73 -37.91
N ALA A 84 -39.80 -46.02 -38.64
CA ALA A 84 -38.83 -45.06 -39.23
C ALA A 84 -39.26 -44.64 -40.68
N PRO A 85 -38.47 -43.95 -41.58
CA PRO A 85 -37.00 -43.82 -41.63
C PRO A 85 -36.37 -42.48 -42.14
N ALA A 86 -35.03 -42.47 -42.19
CA ALA A 86 -34.12 -41.66 -43.05
C ALA A 86 -33.90 -40.16 -42.69
N SER A 87 -32.71 -39.56 -42.89
CA SER A 87 -31.46 -40.02 -43.53
C SER A 87 -30.16 -39.32 -43.03
N ALA A 88 -29.07 -40.08 -42.89
CA ALA A 88 -27.65 -39.69 -43.05
C ALA A 88 -26.78 -40.98 -43.02
N SER A 89 -25.56 -40.99 -43.58
CA SER A 89 -24.84 -42.24 -43.94
C SER A 89 -23.39 -42.40 -43.46
N SER A 90 -23.02 -43.65 -43.15
CA SER A 90 -21.68 -44.22 -42.88
C SER A 90 -20.87 -44.49 -44.20
N VAL A 91 -19.64 -45.03 -44.25
CA VAL A 91 -18.74 -45.79 -43.30
C VAL A 91 -17.29 -45.18 -43.37
N SER A 92 -16.11 -45.78 -43.12
CA SER A 92 -15.52 -47.14 -42.95
C SER A 92 -14.13 -47.00 -42.27
N SER A 93 -13.40 -47.99 -41.72
CA SER A 93 -13.61 -49.43 -41.39
C SER A 93 -12.51 -49.94 -40.41
N SER A 94 -12.00 -51.18 -40.56
CA SER A 94 -11.07 -51.96 -39.71
C SER A 94 -9.65 -52.11 -40.35
N VAL A 95 -8.62 -52.86 -39.89
CA VAL A 95 -8.48 -54.22 -39.25
C VAL A 95 -7.14 -54.32 -38.39
N PRO A 96 -6.61 -55.47 -37.85
CA PRO A 96 -6.06 -55.47 -36.47
C PRO A 96 -4.65 -56.10 -36.18
N SER A 97 -4.19 -55.89 -34.94
CA SER A 97 -3.39 -56.78 -34.04
C SER A 97 -2.00 -57.37 -34.40
N SER A 98 -0.99 -56.97 -33.57
CA SER A 98 -0.10 -57.84 -32.75
C SER A 98 1.44 -57.89 -32.98
N ALA A 99 2.14 -58.02 -31.83
CA ALA A 99 3.47 -58.62 -31.56
C ALA A 99 4.80 -57.83 -31.76
N SER A 100 5.61 -57.90 -30.68
CA SER A 100 7.10 -57.83 -30.61
C SER A 100 7.82 -56.49 -30.32
N ALA A 101 8.88 -56.60 -29.52
CA ALA A 101 9.88 -55.59 -29.11
C ALA A 101 11.25 -56.32 -28.93
N PRO A 102 12.42 -55.68 -28.67
CA PRO A 102 12.74 -54.24 -28.61
C PRO A 102 13.41 -53.79 -29.95
N PRO A 103 14.66 -53.24 -30.13
CA PRO A 103 15.80 -52.97 -29.24
C PRO A 103 15.91 -51.47 -28.80
N SER A 104 17.08 -50.84 -28.93
CA SER A 104 17.44 -49.50 -28.41
C SER A 104 18.26 -48.66 -29.40
N SER A 105 18.06 -47.33 -29.40
CA SER A 105 18.97 -46.23 -29.84
C SER A 105 19.68 -46.31 -31.20
N PRO A 106 19.54 -45.27 -32.04
CA PRO A 106 20.63 -44.29 -32.10
C PRO A 106 20.16 -42.81 -32.18
N SER A 107 21.06 -41.91 -32.59
CA SER A 107 21.03 -40.44 -32.42
C SER A 107 20.59 -39.64 -33.67
N SER A 108 20.79 -38.31 -33.58
CA SER A 108 21.02 -37.29 -34.64
C SER A 108 19.83 -36.65 -35.40
N ASP A 109 19.71 -35.34 -35.14
CA ASP A 109 19.75 -34.23 -36.10
C ASP A 109 18.67 -34.02 -37.19
N VAL A 110 17.84 -32.99 -36.96
CA VAL A 110 17.52 -31.92 -37.95
C VAL A 110 17.26 -30.60 -37.18
N PRO A 111 17.45 -29.41 -37.78
CA PRO A 111 17.93 -28.24 -37.02
C PRO A 111 16.92 -27.09 -36.83
N PHE A 112 17.16 -26.27 -35.80
CA PHE A 112 16.50 -24.98 -35.60
C PHE A 112 17.07 -23.90 -36.55
N PRO A 113 16.26 -22.86 -36.91
CA PRO A 113 16.71 -21.77 -37.78
C PRO A 113 17.83 -20.92 -37.13
N PRO A 114 18.67 -20.26 -37.93
CA PRO A 114 19.86 -19.56 -37.43
C PRO A 114 19.50 -18.35 -36.55
N LEU A 115 20.15 -18.27 -35.38
CA LEU A 115 20.19 -17.06 -34.57
C LEU A 115 20.79 -15.91 -35.39
N GLY A 116 20.22 -14.70 -35.22
CA GLY A 116 20.74 -13.49 -35.84
C GLY A 116 22.19 -13.21 -35.45
N ALA A 117 22.92 -12.51 -36.34
CA ALA A 117 24.35 -12.26 -36.19
C ALA A 117 24.72 -11.71 -34.79
N PRO A 118 25.86 -12.12 -34.21
CA PRO A 118 26.22 -11.73 -32.86
C PRO A 118 26.42 -10.22 -32.77
N VAL A 119 25.52 -9.54 -32.06
CA VAL A 119 25.79 -8.22 -31.51
C VAL A 119 27.05 -8.37 -30.66
N ASN A 120 28.08 -7.57 -30.95
CA ASN A 120 29.34 -7.57 -30.20
C ASN A 120 29.09 -7.12 -28.75
N ARG A 121 28.72 -8.10 -27.91
CA ARG A 121 28.77 -7.94 -26.46
C ARG A 121 30.24 -7.74 -26.12
N HIS A 122 30.61 -6.50 -25.81
CA HIS A 122 31.78 -6.25 -24.97
C HIS A 122 31.53 -6.91 -23.62
N LEU A 123 31.86 -8.20 -23.54
CA LEU A 123 32.13 -8.87 -22.28
C LEU A 123 33.32 -8.15 -21.67
N VAL A 124 33.02 -7.15 -20.84
CA VAL A 124 33.99 -6.61 -19.90
C VAL A 124 34.53 -7.82 -19.14
N PRO A 125 35.84 -8.12 -19.23
CA PRO A 125 36.39 -9.27 -18.52
C PRO A 125 36.03 -9.13 -17.04
N ILE A 126 35.61 -10.22 -16.41
CA ILE A 126 35.51 -10.26 -14.95
C ILE A 126 36.94 -10.18 -14.43
N VAL A 127 37.41 -8.95 -14.22
CA VAL A 127 38.65 -8.67 -13.52
C VAL A 127 38.52 -9.35 -12.17
N PRO A 128 39.48 -10.20 -11.74
CA PRO A 128 39.42 -10.84 -10.44
C PRO A 128 39.52 -9.77 -9.36
N PHE A 129 38.38 -9.27 -8.92
CA PHE A 129 38.27 -8.28 -7.87
C PHE A 129 38.57 -9.02 -6.57
N ASN A 130 39.80 -8.85 -6.06
CA ASN A 130 40.12 -9.25 -4.70
C ASN A 130 39.23 -8.45 -3.76
N PHE A 131 38.12 -9.07 -3.34
CA PHE A 131 37.36 -8.60 -2.19
C PHE A 131 38.35 -8.41 -1.04
N THR A 132 38.45 -7.18 -0.55
CA THR A 132 38.97 -6.95 0.80
C THR A 132 38.17 -7.84 1.73
N PRO A 133 38.79 -8.63 2.62
CA PRO A 133 38.06 -9.40 3.62
C PRO A 133 37.05 -8.48 4.31
N PHE A 134 35.82 -8.96 4.51
CA PHE A 134 34.82 -8.21 5.28
C PHE A 134 35.49 -7.72 6.58
N PRO A 135 35.36 -6.42 6.93
CA PRO A 135 36.03 -5.87 8.09
C PRO A 135 35.59 -6.67 9.31
N ILE A 136 36.53 -7.44 9.87
CA ILE A 136 36.26 -8.31 11.03
C ILE A 136 35.70 -7.38 12.11
N PRO A 137 34.49 -7.64 12.64
CA PRO A 137 33.88 -6.78 13.64
C PRO A 137 34.87 -6.53 14.78
N SER A 138 35.21 -5.26 15.00
CA SER A 138 36.24 -4.86 15.98
C SER A 138 35.82 -5.11 17.43
N HIS A 139 34.58 -5.55 17.62
CA HIS A 139 33.95 -5.88 18.88
C HIS A 139 33.22 -7.22 18.73
N GLN A 140 33.17 -8.01 19.80
CA GLN A 140 32.28 -9.16 19.87
C GLN A 140 30.82 -8.70 19.70
N PRO A 141 29.95 -9.48 19.03
CA PRO A 141 28.55 -9.12 18.90
C PRO A 141 27.91 -9.03 20.28
N ILE A 142 27.27 -7.89 20.57
CA ILE A 142 26.51 -7.70 21.80
C ILE A 142 25.33 -8.68 21.76
N SER A 143 25.20 -9.52 22.79
CA SER A 143 24.11 -10.49 22.88
C SER A 143 22.77 -9.76 23.05
N SER A 144 21.95 -9.79 22.01
CA SER A 144 20.60 -9.23 22.04
C SER A 144 19.70 -9.97 23.03
N ILE A 145 18.86 -9.23 23.76
CA ILE A 145 17.86 -9.83 24.64
C ILE A 145 16.53 -9.92 23.88
N PHE A 146 16.00 -11.13 23.73
CA PHE A 146 14.64 -11.35 23.25
C PHE A 146 13.65 -11.12 24.39
N ILE A 147 12.71 -10.19 24.23
CA ILE A 147 11.69 -9.87 25.25
C ILE A 147 10.29 -10.24 24.76
N PRO A 148 9.44 -10.93 25.56
CA PRO A 148 8.02 -11.08 25.26
C PRO A 148 7.38 -9.71 24.98
N THR A 149 6.73 -9.57 23.82
CA THR A 149 6.26 -8.28 23.31
C THR A 149 4.82 -8.40 22.80
N ASP A 150 3.98 -7.47 23.24
CA ASP A 150 2.66 -7.21 22.65
C ASP A 150 2.80 -6.25 21.45
N PRO A 151 2.16 -6.49 20.30
CA PRO A 151 2.20 -5.60 19.14
C PRO A 151 1.81 -4.15 19.43
N LEU A 152 0.93 -3.88 20.40
CA LEU A 152 0.52 -2.54 20.83
C LEU A 152 1.61 -1.81 21.64
N SER A 153 2.65 -2.51 22.09
CA SER A 153 3.73 -1.98 22.94
C SER A 153 5.10 -2.54 22.55
N PRO A 154 5.58 -2.30 21.30
CA PRO A 154 6.89 -2.74 20.88
C PRO A 154 8.00 -1.97 21.63
N PRO A 155 9.16 -2.59 21.89
CA PRO A 155 10.30 -1.88 22.48
C PRO A 155 10.71 -0.66 21.63
N PRO A 156 11.20 0.41 22.25
CA PRO A 156 11.56 1.64 21.54
C PRO A 156 12.63 1.39 20.48
N VAL A 157 12.66 2.26 19.46
CA VAL A 157 13.67 2.22 18.40
C VAL A 157 15.07 2.31 19.01
N PHE A 158 15.95 1.36 18.66
CA PHE A 158 17.32 1.36 19.12
C PHE A 158 18.12 2.51 18.49
N ASP A 159 18.46 3.50 19.32
CA ASP A 159 19.28 4.66 18.97
C ASP A 159 20.70 4.49 19.48
N SER A 160 21.63 4.17 18.58
CA SER A 160 23.07 4.06 18.85
C SER A 160 23.77 5.41 19.08
N SER A 161 23.09 6.54 18.88
CA SER A 161 23.60 7.87 19.22
C SER A 161 23.24 8.31 20.64
N SER A 162 22.29 7.63 21.30
CA SER A 162 21.98 7.86 22.71
C SER A 162 23.13 7.41 23.61
N PRO A 163 23.61 8.25 24.56
CA PRO A 163 24.70 7.88 25.46
C PRO A 163 24.34 6.76 26.45
N THR A 164 23.06 6.38 26.59
CA THR A 164 22.64 5.22 27.39
C THR A 164 22.61 3.90 26.60
N SER A 165 22.77 3.94 25.28
CA SER A 165 22.82 2.72 24.44
C SER A 165 24.08 1.90 24.70
N GLY A 166 25.20 2.55 25.07
CA GLY A 166 26.47 1.90 25.36
C GLY A 166 26.49 1.00 26.62
N THR A 167 25.41 0.97 27.40
CA THR A 167 25.30 0.15 28.63
C THR A 167 24.20 -0.91 28.57
N ASN A 168 23.30 -0.89 27.58
CA ASN A 168 22.18 -1.82 27.46
C ASN A 168 22.24 -2.57 26.12
N PRO A 169 22.09 -3.90 26.09
CA PRO A 169 22.06 -4.65 24.83
C PRO A 169 20.81 -4.27 24.00
N PRO A 170 20.86 -4.40 22.66
CA PRO A 170 19.69 -4.19 21.83
C PRO A 170 18.59 -5.21 22.17
N THR A 171 17.43 -4.70 22.58
CA THR A 171 16.24 -5.52 22.85
C THR A 171 15.54 -5.86 21.54
N ILE A 172 15.40 -7.15 21.26
CA ILE A 172 14.61 -7.65 20.12
C ILE A 172 13.24 -8.11 20.65
N PRO A 173 12.12 -7.67 20.09
CA PRO A 173 10.81 -8.19 20.45
C PRO A 173 10.66 -9.65 20.05
N SER A 174 10.03 -10.43 20.92
CA SER A 174 9.54 -11.78 20.67
C SER A 174 8.02 -11.77 20.78
N PHE A 175 7.36 -12.04 19.66
CA PHE A 175 5.89 -12.09 19.57
C PHE A 175 5.31 -13.49 19.85
N GLN A 176 6.14 -14.46 20.24
CA GLN A 176 5.73 -15.86 20.42
C GLN A 176 4.53 -16.01 21.36
N ASP A 177 4.63 -15.45 22.56
CA ASP A 177 3.58 -15.54 23.59
C ASP A 177 2.28 -14.84 23.14
N ALA A 178 2.40 -13.69 22.46
CA ALA A 178 1.26 -12.94 21.91
C ALA A 178 0.56 -13.74 20.79
N TRP A 179 1.33 -14.37 19.89
CA TRP A 179 0.79 -15.28 18.89
C TRP A 179 0.17 -16.54 19.52
N ASP A 180 0.72 -17.10 20.60
CA ASP A 180 0.15 -18.27 21.26
C ASP A 180 -1.19 -17.96 21.94
N ILE A 181 -1.31 -16.78 22.57
CA ILE A 181 -2.59 -16.26 23.07
C ILE A 181 -3.58 -16.06 21.92
N ALA A 182 -3.16 -15.42 20.81
CA ALA A 182 -4.02 -15.16 19.66
C ALA A 182 -4.48 -16.45 18.95
N TYR A 183 -3.61 -17.45 18.79
CA TYR A 183 -3.95 -18.78 18.28
C TYR A 183 -4.91 -19.52 19.22
N SER A 184 -4.78 -19.36 20.53
CA SER A 184 -5.71 -19.96 21.50
C SER A 184 -7.11 -19.35 21.41
N LYS A 185 -7.21 -18.00 21.31
CA LYS A 185 -8.48 -17.31 21.03
C LYS A 185 -9.07 -17.76 19.68
N ALA A 186 -8.26 -17.77 18.61
CA ALA A 186 -8.65 -18.16 17.26
C ALA A 186 -9.26 -19.57 17.21
N LYS A 187 -8.57 -20.56 17.76
CA LYS A 187 -9.07 -21.95 17.81
C LYS A 187 -10.33 -22.08 18.67
N SER A 188 -10.42 -21.34 19.77
CA SER A 188 -11.63 -21.33 20.61
C SER A 188 -12.84 -20.80 19.84
N LEU A 189 -12.70 -19.69 19.10
CA LEU A 189 -13.77 -19.14 18.26
C LEU A 189 -14.13 -20.11 17.12
N LEU A 190 -13.12 -20.56 16.36
CA LEU A 190 -13.29 -21.42 15.18
C LEU A 190 -13.92 -22.79 15.51
N SER A 191 -13.74 -23.30 16.73
CA SER A 191 -14.40 -24.52 17.20
C SER A 191 -15.94 -24.45 17.21
N THR A 192 -16.50 -23.24 17.06
CA THR A 192 -17.95 -23.00 16.98
C THR A 192 -18.48 -22.83 15.54
N PHE A 193 -17.62 -22.90 14.53
CA PHE A 193 -17.95 -22.61 13.12
C PHE A 193 -18.19 -23.90 12.30
N THR A 194 -19.19 -23.89 11.42
CA THR A 194 -19.34 -24.93 10.37
C THR A 194 -18.29 -24.77 9.27
N LEU A 195 -18.10 -25.78 8.42
CA LEU A 195 -17.21 -25.72 7.25
C LEU A 195 -17.45 -24.47 6.39
N GLU A 196 -18.71 -24.12 6.15
CA GLU A 196 -19.09 -22.96 5.35
C GLU A 196 -18.74 -21.64 6.07
N GLU A 197 -18.95 -21.56 7.39
CA GLU A 197 -18.53 -20.41 8.19
C GLU A 197 -17.00 -20.27 8.23
N LYS A 198 -16.24 -21.39 8.25
CA LYS A 198 -14.77 -21.40 8.15
C LYS A 198 -14.30 -20.90 6.79
N VAL A 199 -14.90 -21.42 5.70
CA VAL A 199 -14.56 -21.03 4.32
C VAL A 199 -14.90 -19.55 4.05
N ASN A 200 -15.96 -19.02 4.66
CA ASN A 200 -16.30 -17.59 4.59
C ASN A 200 -15.18 -16.69 5.15
N ILE A 201 -14.43 -17.11 6.19
CA ILE A 201 -13.25 -16.36 6.69
C ILE A 201 -12.14 -16.29 5.63
N THR A 202 -12.04 -17.30 4.76
CA THR A 202 -10.99 -17.42 3.72
C THR A 202 -11.38 -16.76 2.38
N THR A 203 -12.64 -16.38 2.20
CA THR A 203 -13.18 -15.97 0.90
C THR A 203 -13.68 -14.53 0.96
N GLY A 204 -13.06 -13.63 0.17
CA GLY A 204 -13.59 -12.28 0.01
C GLY A 204 -14.98 -12.25 -0.62
N VAL A 205 -15.75 -11.20 -0.34
CA VAL A 205 -17.16 -11.03 -0.80
C VAL A 205 -17.32 -10.78 -2.31
N GLY A 206 -16.22 -10.71 -3.06
CA GLY A 206 -16.18 -10.25 -4.45
C GLY A 206 -15.86 -8.76 -4.57
N TRP A 207 -15.47 -8.33 -5.77
CA TRP A 207 -15.17 -6.93 -6.06
C TRP A 207 -16.41 -6.05 -5.79
N GLN A 208 -16.19 -4.84 -5.23
CA GLN A 208 -17.22 -3.83 -4.92
C GLN A 208 -18.37 -4.26 -3.97
N ASN A 209 -18.43 -5.52 -3.51
CA ASN A 209 -19.49 -6.05 -2.65
C ASN A 209 -19.33 -5.72 -1.14
N GLY A 210 -18.67 -4.60 -0.82
CA GLY A 210 -18.42 -4.15 0.55
C GLY A 210 -17.86 -2.73 0.59
N LEU A 211 -17.49 -2.24 1.76
CA LEU A 211 -17.09 -0.84 1.96
C LEU A 211 -15.62 -0.56 1.61
N CYS A 212 -14.73 -1.56 1.79
CA CYS A 212 -13.29 -1.46 1.52
C CYS A 212 -12.90 -2.21 0.25
N VAL A 213 -11.67 -2.03 -0.27
CA VAL A 213 -11.25 -2.67 -1.53
C VAL A 213 -11.16 -4.20 -1.49
N GLY A 214 -11.04 -4.78 -0.29
CA GLY A 214 -11.35 -6.17 -0.01
C GLY A 214 -12.15 -6.29 1.29
N ASN A 215 -13.08 -7.24 1.38
CA ASN A 215 -13.84 -7.47 2.60
C ASN A 215 -14.05 -8.97 2.83
N ILE A 216 -13.90 -9.43 4.07
CA ILE A 216 -14.34 -10.75 4.54
C ILE A 216 -15.71 -10.61 5.20
N PRO A 217 -16.69 -11.47 4.90
CA PRO A 217 -18.05 -11.37 5.45
C PRO A 217 -18.08 -11.53 6.98
N ALA A 218 -19.03 -10.84 7.61
CA ALA A 218 -19.27 -10.92 9.04
C ALA A 218 -19.94 -12.24 9.44
N ASN A 219 -19.71 -12.66 10.69
CA ASN A 219 -20.49 -13.66 11.40
C ASN A 219 -20.83 -13.15 12.80
N GLU A 220 -21.73 -12.16 12.85
CA GLU A 220 -22.17 -11.49 14.08
C GLU A 220 -22.71 -12.48 15.13
N ALA A 221 -23.39 -13.54 14.68
CA ALA A 221 -23.93 -14.60 15.52
C ALA A 221 -22.86 -15.40 16.29
N LYS A 222 -21.59 -15.30 15.88
CA LYS A 222 -20.41 -15.85 16.57
C LYS A 222 -19.47 -14.77 17.14
N GLY A 223 -19.82 -13.48 16.99
CA GLY A 223 -19.00 -12.36 17.47
C GLY A 223 -17.83 -11.97 16.55
N PHE A 224 -17.86 -12.36 15.27
CA PHE A 224 -16.86 -11.94 14.28
C PHE A 224 -17.45 -10.86 13.36
N PRO A 225 -16.90 -9.62 13.33
CA PRO A 225 -17.46 -8.51 12.55
C PRO A 225 -17.13 -8.55 11.05
N GLY A 226 -16.40 -9.57 10.58
CA GLY A 226 -15.76 -9.58 9.27
C GLY A 226 -14.41 -8.86 9.31
N LEU A 227 -13.84 -8.58 8.13
CA LEU A 227 -12.60 -7.78 8.01
C LEU A 227 -12.71 -6.81 6.85
N CYS A 228 -12.40 -5.54 7.07
CA CYS A 228 -12.08 -4.56 6.03
C CYS A 228 -10.59 -4.62 5.70
N LEU A 229 -10.25 -4.81 4.42
CA LEU A 229 -8.89 -4.77 3.89
C LEU A 229 -8.76 -3.54 3.00
N GLU A 230 -7.84 -2.63 3.32
CA GLU A 230 -7.69 -1.37 2.60
C GLU A 230 -6.22 -1.00 2.29
N ASP A 231 -6.01 -0.42 1.11
CA ASP A 231 -4.71 0.17 0.75
C ASP A 231 -4.49 1.49 1.51
N SER A 232 -3.29 2.01 1.61
CA SER A 232 -2.09 1.73 0.82
C SER A 232 -0.83 1.68 1.70
N PRO A 233 0.35 1.33 1.15
CA PRO A 233 1.64 1.50 1.83
C PRO A 233 2.00 2.94 2.27
N LEU A 234 1.12 3.93 2.08
CA LEU A 234 1.36 5.37 2.28
C LEU A 234 0.15 6.20 2.76
N GLY A 235 -0.94 5.58 3.23
CA GLY A 235 -2.16 6.29 3.68
C GLY A 235 -3.44 5.56 3.23
N VAL A 236 -4.57 5.83 3.87
CA VAL A 236 -5.83 5.10 3.60
C VAL A 236 -6.42 5.46 2.24
N ARG A 237 -6.71 4.46 1.40
CA ARG A 237 -7.24 4.65 0.07
C ARG A 237 -8.74 4.90 0.03
N PHE A 238 -9.12 5.80 -0.87
CA PHE A 238 -10.50 6.16 -1.19
C PHE A 238 -11.33 6.64 0.01
N ALA A 239 -10.65 7.07 1.06
CA ALA A 239 -11.23 7.79 2.17
C ALA A 239 -10.88 9.28 2.08
N ASP A 240 -11.73 10.11 2.66
CA ASP A 240 -11.51 11.54 2.86
C ASP A 240 -10.89 11.83 4.24
N TYR A 241 -10.43 13.07 4.46
CA TYR A 241 -9.86 13.51 5.74
C TYR A 241 -8.76 12.59 6.31
N VAL A 242 -7.93 12.07 5.42
CA VAL A 242 -6.75 11.22 5.65
C VAL A 242 -5.47 11.93 5.20
N THR A 243 -4.31 11.40 5.57
CA THR A 243 -3.00 11.94 5.21
C THR A 243 -2.38 11.14 4.08
N ALA A 244 -1.98 11.83 3.01
CA ALA A 244 -1.04 11.28 2.03
C ALA A 244 0.39 11.34 2.60
N PHE A 245 0.96 10.20 3.01
CA PHE A 245 2.30 10.14 3.57
C PHE A 245 3.37 10.08 2.45
N PRO A 246 4.63 10.48 2.73
CA PRO A 246 5.73 10.32 1.78
C PRO A 246 5.90 8.85 1.40
N THR A 247 6.35 8.62 0.17
CA THR A 247 6.59 7.27 -0.38
C THR A 247 7.56 6.45 0.49
N ALA A 248 7.50 5.12 0.38
CA ALA A 248 8.41 4.25 1.14
C ALA A 248 9.88 4.52 0.77
N LEU A 249 10.17 4.80 -0.51
CA LEU A 249 11.49 5.19 -0.99
C LEU A 249 11.98 6.51 -0.36
N MET A 250 11.08 7.49 -0.15
CA MET A 250 11.41 8.74 0.56
C MET A 250 11.63 8.50 2.06
N ALA A 251 10.88 7.59 2.67
CA ALA A 251 11.08 7.19 4.07
C ALA A 251 12.42 6.46 4.27
N ALA A 252 12.77 5.52 3.39
CA ALA A 252 14.07 4.84 3.39
C ALA A 252 15.24 5.80 3.15
N SER A 253 15.04 6.82 2.29
CA SER A 253 16.04 7.87 2.03
C SER A 253 16.40 8.71 3.26
N THR A 254 15.61 8.65 4.35
CA THR A 254 15.98 9.26 5.65
C THR A 254 17.06 8.49 6.41
N TRP A 255 17.26 7.20 6.10
CA TRP A 255 18.07 6.24 6.86
C TRP A 255 17.74 6.20 8.38
N ASN A 256 16.51 6.58 8.76
CA ASN A 256 16.14 6.84 10.14
C ASN A 256 14.99 5.94 10.61
N ARG A 257 15.32 4.89 11.38
CA ARG A 257 14.36 3.93 11.95
C ARG A 257 13.20 4.60 12.70
N ARG A 258 13.46 5.66 13.48
CA ARG A 258 12.43 6.41 14.21
C ARG A 258 11.39 7.00 13.26
N LEU A 259 11.84 7.69 12.22
CA LEU A 259 10.92 8.30 11.24
C LEU A 259 10.11 7.24 10.48
N ILE A 260 10.72 6.10 10.16
CA ILE A 260 10.06 4.99 9.48
C ILE A 260 8.97 4.37 10.39
N ARG A 261 9.26 4.13 11.68
CA ARG A 261 8.26 3.64 12.64
C ARG A 261 7.16 4.65 12.93
N GLU A 262 7.49 5.94 13.09
CA GLU A 262 6.51 7.00 13.29
C GLU A 262 5.56 7.15 12.09
N ARG A 263 6.07 6.97 10.85
CA ARG A 263 5.24 6.86 9.64
C ARG A 263 4.31 5.64 9.71
N GLY A 264 4.85 4.47 10.08
CA GLY A 264 4.05 3.25 10.29
C GLY A 264 2.90 3.46 11.28
N LEU A 265 3.19 4.06 12.44
CA LEU A 265 2.23 4.33 13.50
C LEU A 265 1.18 5.37 13.12
N ALA A 266 1.57 6.43 12.41
CA ALA A 266 0.63 7.42 11.90
C ALA A 266 -0.32 6.82 10.85
N MET A 267 0.20 6.05 9.88
CA MET A 267 -0.63 5.34 8.91
C MET A 267 -1.57 4.33 9.58
N GLY A 268 -1.05 3.52 10.53
CA GLY A 268 -1.86 2.52 11.24
C GLY A 268 -3.03 3.15 11.98
N ARG A 269 -2.81 4.29 12.65
CA ARG A 269 -3.88 5.04 13.34
C ARG A 269 -4.97 5.54 12.40
N GLU A 270 -4.62 5.94 11.17
CA GLU A 270 -5.61 6.38 10.19
C GLU A 270 -6.44 5.21 9.65
N HIS A 271 -5.83 4.06 9.39
CA HIS A 271 -6.55 2.84 8.99
C HIS A 271 -7.51 2.38 10.11
N VAL A 272 -7.05 2.30 11.36
CA VAL A 272 -7.91 1.96 12.51
C VAL A 272 -9.02 3.01 12.69
N GLY A 273 -8.71 4.31 12.58
CA GLY A 273 -9.69 5.39 12.70
C GLY A 273 -10.77 5.40 11.60
N LYS A 274 -10.49 4.82 10.43
CA LYS A 274 -11.46 4.58 9.35
C LYS A 274 -12.21 3.23 9.46
N GLY A 275 -11.90 2.44 10.50
CA GLY A 275 -12.48 1.10 10.71
C GLY A 275 -11.99 0.06 9.72
N VAL A 276 -10.71 0.15 9.33
CA VAL A 276 -9.99 -0.88 8.58
C VAL A 276 -9.44 -1.92 9.54
N ASN A 277 -9.38 -3.20 9.14
CA ASN A 277 -8.75 -4.28 9.91
C ASN A 277 -7.33 -4.58 9.41
N VAL A 278 -7.12 -4.55 8.09
CA VAL A 278 -5.85 -4.90 7.45
C VAL A 278 -5.41 -3.78 6.52
N ALA A 279 -4.25 -3.20 6.79
CA ALA A 279 -3.61 -2.21 5.92
C ALA A 279 -2.67 -2.91 4.93
N LEU A 280 -2.88 -2.68 3.63
CA LEU A 280 -2.20 -3.41 2.56
C LEU A 280 -0.79 -2.87 2.26
N GLY A 281 0.05 -2.83 3.30
CA GLY A 281 1.47 -2.52 3.23
C GLY A 281 2.24 -2.92 4.51
N PRO A 282 3.57 -2.78 4.55
CA PRO A 282 4.41 -2.14 3.52
C PRO A 282 4.65 -2.97 2.25
N MET A 283 5.14 -2.31 1.20
CA MET A 283 5.58 -2.92 -0.04
C MET A 283 7.11 -3.02 -0.08
N MET A 284 7.66 -4.12 -0.59
CA MET A 284 9.06 -4.56 -0.37
C MET A 284 9.75 -5.13 -1.62
N ASN A 285 9.25 -4.86 -2.83
CA ASN A 285 9.91 -5.30 -4.07
C ASN A 285 11.28 -4.58 -4.20
N MET A 286 12.29 -5.29 -4.72
CA MET A 286 13.71 -4.94 -4.57
C MET A 286 14.25 -3.96 -5.63
N GLY A 287 13.39 -3.37 -6.46
CA GLY A 287 13.79 -2.38 -7.46
C GLY A 287 14.84 -2.86 -8.46
N ARG A 288 14.89 -4.17 -8.74
CA ARG A 288 15.90 -4.86 -9.57
C ARG A 288 16.16 -4.17 -10.90
N VAL A 289 15.12 -3.57 -11.49
CA VAL A 289 15.17 -2.79 -12.72
C VAL A 289 14.76 -1.36 -12.38
N ALA A 290 15.62 -0.36 -12.63
CA ALA A 290 15.35 1.03 -12.23
C ALA A 290 14.12 1.65 -12.93
N GLN A 291 13.71 1.07 -14.06
CA GLN A 291 12.47 1.40 -14.79
C GLN A 291 11.20 0.87 -14.11
N GLY A 292 11.32 -0.11 -13.21
CA GLY A 292 10.23 -0.84 -12.57
C GLY A 292 9.17 0.07 -11.97
N GLY A 293 7.93 -0.06 -12.44
CA GLY A 293 6.90 0.94 -12.28
C GLY A 293 6.54 1.28 -10.83
N ARG A 294 6.53 0.25 -9.96
CA ARG A 294 6.13 0.36 -8.55
C ARG A 294 7.29 0.46 -7.55
N ASN A 295 8.53 0.64 -8.02
CA ASN A 295 9.73 0.68 -7.17
C ASN A 295 9.67 1.73 -6.04
N TRP A 296 8.88 2.79 -6.22
CA TRP A 296 8.73 3.88 -5.26
C TRP A 296 7.76 3.55 -4.10
N GLU A 297 6.87 2.55 -4.27
CA GLU A 297 6.09 1.96 -3.17
C GLU A 297 6.97 1.14 -2.21
N GLY A 298 8.14 0.69 -2.70
CA GLY A 298 9.16 -0.03 -1.93
C GLY A 298 10.26 0.87 -1.36
N PHE A 299 11.15 0.27 -0.56
CA PHE A 299 12.19 0.97 0.19
C PHE A 299 13.52 1.16 -0.58
N GLY A 300 13.64 0.65 -1.81
CA GLY A 300 14.85 0.71 -2.63
C GLY A 300 15.53 -0.65 -2.81
N ALA A 301 16.74 -0.64 -3.37
CA ALA A 301 17.40 -1.82 -3.93
C ALA A 301 18.46 -2.49 -3.06
N ASP A 302 18.60 -2.09 -1.79
CA ASP A 302 19.47 -2.77 -0.81
C ASP A 302 18.60 -3.61 0.15
N PRO A 303 18.83 -4.93 0.26
CA PRO A 303 17.94 -5.82 1.00
C PRO A 303 17.99 -5.59 2.52
N PHE A 304 19.13 -5.11 3.04
CA PHE A 304 19.26 -4.79 4.46
C PHE A 304 18.48 -3.51 4.80
N LEU A 305 18.64 -2.43 4.04
CA LEU A 305 17.85 -1.20 4.19
C LEU A 305 16.35 -1.48 4.03
N ALA A 306 15.97 -2.25 3.00
CA ALA A 306 14.57 -2.60 2.77
C ALA A 306 13.99 -3.45 3.91
N GLY A 307 14.76 -4.41 4.45
CA GLY A 307 14.35 -5.21 5.60
C GLY A 307 14.28 -4.43 6.92
N GLU A 308 15.22 -3.53 7.18
CA GLU A 308 15.16 -2.61 8.33
C GLU A 308 13.95 -1.67 8.22
N ALA A 309 13.68 -1.13 7.03
CA ALA A 309 12.55 -0.22 6.83
C ALA A 309 11.19 -0.95 6.89
N ALA A 310 11.10 -2.17 6.38
CA ALA A 310 9.92 -3.03 6.52
C ALA A 310 9.66 -3.40 7.99
N TYR A 311 10.71 -3.83 8.71
CA TYR A 311 10.67 -4.15 10.14
C TYR A 311 10.10 -2.99 10.96
N GLU A 312 10.68 -1.79 10.81
CA GLU A 312 10.24 -0.59 11.52
C GLU A 312 8.84 -0.13 11.11
N THR A 313 8.46 -0.28 9.83
CA THR A 313 7.11 0.07 9.37
C THR A 313 6.05 -0.87 9.93
N VAL A 314 6.29 -2.19 9.94
CA VAL A 314 5.39 -3.20 10.52
C VAL A 314 5.20 -2.96 12.01
N LEU A 315 6.29 -2.77 12.78
CA LEU A 315 6.20 -2.46 14.22
C LEU A 315 5.39 -1.19 14.48
N GLY A 316 5.57 -0.14 13.66
CA GLY A 316 4.80 1.09 13.77
C GLY A 316 3.32 0.88 13.48
N MET A 317 2.99 0.19 12.38
CA MET A 317 1.61 -0.07 11.98
C MET A 317 0.88 -0.90 13.03
N GLN A 318 1.43 -2.04 13.44
CA GLN A 318 0.74 -2.94 14.38
C GLN A 318 0.65 -2.36 15.80
N GLN A 319 1.52 -1.40 16.17
CA GLN A 319 1.38 -0.59 17.38
C GLN A 319 0.09 0.26 17.41
N ALA A 320 -0.56 0.51 16.27
CA ALA A 320 -1.87 1.15 16.23
C ALA A 320 -3.05 0.20 16.46
N GLY A 321 -2.84 -1.13 16.40
CA GLY A 321 -3.91 -2.13 16.37
C GLY A 321 -4.39 -2.53 14.97
N ILE A 322 -3.66 -2.17 13.90
CA ILE A 322 -3.94 -2.65 12.54
C ILE A 322 -3.19 -3.97 12.27
N THR A 323 -3.74 -4.85 11.44
CA THR A 323 -2.96 -5.92 10.82
C THR A 323 -2.14 -5.33 9.67
N ALA A 324 -0.82 -5.48 9.70
CA ALA A 324 0.05 -5.05 8.59
C ALA A 324 0.21 -6.20 7.58
N CYS A 325 0.32 -5.86 6.29
CA CYS A 325 0.42 -6.82 5.19
C CYS A 325 1.65 -6.59 4.32
N ALA A 326 2.66 -7.44 4.46
CA ALA A 326 3.88 -7.36 3.65
C ALA A 326 3.61 -7.82 2.20
N LYS A 327 3.87 -6.95 1.21
CA LYS A 327 3.62 -7.23 -0.23
C LYS A 327 4.78 -6.87 -1.16
N HIS A 328 4.93 -7.45 -2.34
CA HIS A 328 4.18 -8.57 -2.92
C HIS A 328 5.13 -9.77 -2.98
N PHE A 329 4.70 -10.94 -2.51
CA PHE A 329 5.55 -12.10 -2.26
C PHE A 329 5.44 -13.12 -3.42
N MET A 330 6.42 -13.25 -4.31
CA MET A 330 7.67 -12.48 -4.42
C MET A 330 8.16 -12.39 -5.88
N PHE A 331 9.14 -11.51 -6.11
CA PHE A 331 9.77 -11.23 -7.41
C PHE A 331 8.89 -10.51 -8.47
N ASN A 332 7.89 -9.71 -8.07
CA ASN A 332 7.14 -8.84 -8.99
C ASN A 332 7.96 -7.57 -9.35
N GLU A 333 9.14 -7.75 -9.93
CA GLU A 333 10.16 -6.72 -10.15
C GLU A 333 9.97 -5.87 -11.42
N GLN A 334 8.84 -6.05 -12.11
CA GLN A 334 8.43 -5.29 -13.29
C GLN A 334 6.91 -5.41 -13.47
N GLU A 335 6.28 -4.38 -14.02
CA GLU A 335 4.84 -4.34 -14.24
C GLU A 335 4.44 -4.95 -15.58
N HIS A 336 5.28 -4.80 -16.61
CA HIS A 336 5.02 -5.36 -17.93
C HIS A 336 4.88 -6.89 -17.86
N LYS A 337 3.64 -7.37 -18.10
CA LYS A 337 3.21 -8.78 -18.03
C LYS A 337 3.24 -9.41 -16.64
N ARG A 338 3.10 -8.64 -15.55
CA ARG A 338 3.08 -9.18 -14.17
C ARG A 338 2.16 -10.40 -13.97
N THR A 339 1.00 -10.44 -14.63
CA THR A 339 0.02 -11.55 -14.56
C THR A 339 0.32 -12.77 -15.45
N THR A 340 1.38 -12.74 -16.25
CA THR A 340 1.72 -13.83 -17.20
C THR A 340 3.21 -14.13 -17.33
N THR A 341 4.07 -13.38 -16.63
CA THR A 341 5.52 -13.57 -16.60
C THR A 341 5.94 -14.57 -15.52
N SER A 342 7.13 -15.16 -15.67
CA SER A 342 7.75 -16.02 -14.66
C SER A 342 9.12 -15.47 -14.28
N SER A 343 9.29 -15.15 -13.00
CA SER A 343 10.57 -14.80 -12.39
C SER A 343 11.34 -16.08 -12.08
N PHE A 344 12.51 -16.24 -12.70
CA PHE A 344 13.43 -17.36 -12.44
C PHE A 344 14.61 -16.88 -11.60
N VAL A 345 14.72 -17.39 -10.38
CA VAL A 345 15.71 -16.96 -9.38
C VAL A 345 16.26 -18.18 -8.64
N ASP A 346 17.57 -18.19 -8.41
CA ASP A 346 18.23 -19.26 -7.65
C ASP A 346 18.02 -19.12 -6.13
N SER A 347 18.25 -20.20 -5.39
CA SER A 347 18.05 -20.21 -3.94
C SER A 347 18.92 -19.19 -3.22
N ARG A 348 20.20 -19.01 -3.58
CA ARG A 348 21.09 -18.08 -2.87
C ARG A 348 20.62 -16.63 -3.06
N THR A 349 20.32 -16.24 -4.29
CA THR A 349 19.76 -14.93 -4.61
C THR A 349 18.39 -14.70 -3.95
N THR A 350 17.59 -15.75 -3.80
CA THR A 350 16.31 -15.70 -3.08
C THR A 350 16.52 -15.29 -1.62
N HIS A 351 17.37 -16.01 -0.87
CA HIS A 351 17.58 -15.78 0.55
C HIS A 351 18.39 -14.51 0.86
N GLU A 352 19.44 -14.22 0.09
CA GLU A 352 20.33 -13.08 0.36
C GLU A 352 19.73 -11.73 -0.06
N ILE A 353 18.83 -11.69 -1.05
CA ILE A 353 18.26 -10.45 -1.60
C ILE A 353 16.75 -10.37 -1.35
N TYR A 354 15.94 -11.14 -2.08
CA TYR A 354 14.49 -10.85 -2.22
C TYR A 354 13.64 -11.32 -1.03
N ALA A 355 14.06 -12.36 -0.32
CA ALA A 355 13.35 -12.87 0.85
C ALA A 355 13.73 -12.14 2.15
N HIS A 356 14.90 -11.47 2.20
CA HIS A 356 15.38 -10.81 3.41
C HIS A 356 14.39 -9.76 3.97
N PRO A 357 13.74 -8.89 3.17
CA PRO A 357 12.72 -7.99 3.71
C PRO A 357 11.54 -8.73 4.34
N PHE A 358 11.11 -9.86 3.76
CA PHE A 358 10.00 -10.65 4.28
C PHE A 358 10.38 -11.39 5.58
N LEU A 359 11.59 -11.95 5.68
CA LEU A 359 12.15 -12.45 6.95
C LEU A 359 12.09 -11.37 8.03
N ARG A 360 12.48 -10.13 7.69
CA ARG A 360 12.44 -9.01 8.64
C ARG A 360 11.00 -8.64 9.02
N SER A 361 10.03 -8.65 8.09
CA SER A 361 8.61 -8.47 8.45
C SER A 361 8.09 -9.59 9.37
N VAL A 362 8.49 -10.85 9.18
CA VAL A 362 8.14 -11.95 10.09
C VAL A 362 8.77 -11.76 11.47
N MET A 363 10.03 -11.30 11.55
CA MET A 363 10.69 -10.93 12.82
C MET A 363 10.04 -9.70 13.50
N ALA A 364 9.31 -8.86 12.76
CA ALA A 364 8.49 -7.77 13.29
C ALA A 364 7.07 -8.24 13.69
N GLY A 365 6.77 -9.53 13.57
CA GLY A 365 5.47 -10.11 13.93
C GLY A 365 4.34 -9.79 12.96
N VAL A 366 4.64 -9.53 11.67
CA VAL A 366 3.62 -9.16 10.66
C VAL A 366 2.45 -10.15 10.63
N GLY A 367 1.22 -9.63 10.64
CA GLY A 367 -0.01 -10.45 10.71
C GLY A 367 -0.42 -11.08 9.38
N SER A 368 -0.10 -10.47 8.24
CA SER A 368 -0.37 -11.04 6.92
C SER A 368 0.75 -10.81 5.89
N VAL A 369 0.78 -11.65 4.86
CA VAL A 369 1.63 -11.48 3.67
C VAL A 369 0.74 -11.62 2.44
N MET A 370 1.03 -10.88 1.37
CA MET A 370 0.29 -10.94 0.11
C MET A 370 1.16 -11.57 -0.99
N CYS A 371 0.70 -12.66 -1.60
CA CYS A 371 1.39 -13.29 -2.73
C CYS A 371 1.16 -12.54 -4.04
N SER A 372 2.16 -12.53 -4.93
CA SER A 372 2.20 -11.68 -6.12
C SER A 372 1.53 -12.29 -7.36
N TYR A 373 1.28 -11.44 -8.37
CA TYR A 373 0.73 -11.83 -9.67
C TYR A 373 1.63 -12.75 -10.52
N ASN A 374 2.94 -12.65 -10.38
CA ASN A 374 3.89 -13.35 -11.25
C ASN A 374 4.00 -14.84 -10.92
N ALA A 375 4.38 -15.63 -11.92
CA ALA A 375 4.95 -16.95 -11.66
C ALA A 375 6.37 -16.85 -11.10
N ILE A 376 6.74 -17.88 -10.33
CA ILE A 376 8.05 -18.08 -9.75
C ILE A 376 8.48 -19.48 -10.18
N ASN A 377 9.54 -19.59 -10.98
CA ASN A 377 9.98 -20.85 -11.59
C ASN A 377 8.83 -21.63 -12.27
N SER A 378 7.97 -20.94 -13.03
CA SER A 378 6.78 -21.43 -13.75
C SER A 378 5.54 -21.81 -12.91
N THR A 379 5.52 -21.59 -11.60
CA THR A 379 4.30 -21.73 -10.76
C THR A 379 3.90 -20.37 -10.19
N TYR A 380 2.65 -19.94 -10.38
CA TYR A 380 2.10 -18.66 -9.86
C TYR A 380 2.36 -18.50 -8.36
N ALA A 381 2.75 -17.29 -7.91
CA ALA A 381 3.26 -17.11 -6.55
C ALA A 381 2.24 -17.53 -5.48
N CYS A 382 0.95 -17.27 -5.69
CA CYS A 382 -0.13 -17.70 -4.79
C CYS A 382 -0.39 -19.22 -4.75
N GLU A 383 0.26 -20.00 -5.64
CA GLU A 383 0.23 -21.47 -5.65
C GLU A 383 1.63 -22.06 -5.33
N ASN A 384 2.59 -21.21 -4.99
CA ASN A 384 4.01 -21.58 -4.95
C ASN A 384 4.43 -22.13 -3.58
N SER A 385 4.08 -23.40 -3.33
CA SER A 385 4.45 -24.15 -2.12
C SER A 385 5.94 -24.00 -1.70
N PRO A 386 6.94 -23.98 -2.62
CA PRO A 386 8.33 -23.72 -2.25
C PRO A 386 8.58 -22.36 -1.57
N THR A 387 7.91 -21.29 -1.99
CA THR A 387 8.08 -19.96 -1.36
C THR A 387 7.13 -19.75 -0.19
N ILE A 388 5.87 -20.18 -0.29
CA ILE A 388 4.87 -19.97 0.79
C ILE A 388 5.05 -20.99 1.92
N ASN A 389 5.00 -22.29 1.62
CA ASN A 389 5.02 -23.32 2.67
C ASN A 389 6.44 -23.58 3.19
N ALA A 390 7.41 -23.81 2.31
CA ALA A 390 8.76 -24.17 2.73
C ALA A 390 9.54 -22.95 3.27
N LEU A 391 9.68 -21.88 2.49
CA LEU A 391 10.43 -20.70 2.91
C LEU A 391 9.69 -19.87 3.98
N LEU A 392 8.51 -19.32 3.66
CA LEU A 392 7.84 -18.37 4.55
C LEU A 392 7.23 -19.04 5.80
N LYS A 393 6.36 -20.05 5.63
CA LYS A 393 5.66 -20.70 6.75
C LYS A 393 6.56 -21.62 7.58
N SER A 394 7.50 -22.35 6.96
CA SER A 394 8.35 -23.32 7.68
C SER A 394 9.72 -22.77 8.09
N GLU A 395 10.55 -22.27 7.16
CA GLU A 395 11.90 -21.79 7.49
C GLU A 395 11.87 -20.49 8.32
N TYR A 396 11.04 -19.52 7.93
CA TYR A 396 10.88 -18.26 8.67
C TYR A 396 9.85 -18.36 9.80
N GLY A 397 9.12 -19.47 9.91
CA GLY A 397 8.14 -19.71 10.97
C GLY A 397 6.93 -18.77 10.94
N PHE A 398 6.51 -18.27 9.77
CA PHE A 398 5.43 -17.30 9.65
C PHE A 398 4.09 -17.81 10.22
N ARG A 399 3.60 -17.11 11.24
CA ARG A 399 2.38 -17.43 12.01
C ARG A 399 1.12 -16.70 11.54
N GLY A 400 1.26 -15.70 10.68
CA GLY A 400 0.15 -15.03 10.03
C GLY A 400 -0.43 -15.83 8.87
N TYR A 401 -1.27 -15.16 8.07
CA TYR A 401 -1.94 -15.75 6.92
C TYR A 401 -1.42 -15.17 5.58
N MET A 402 -1.48 -15.99 4.52
CA MET A 402 -1.20 -15.58 3.15
C MET A 402 -2.51 -15.16 2.45
N MET A 403 -2.57 -13.93 1.94
CA MET A 403 -3.64 -13.45 1.04
C MET A 403 -3.17 -13.36 -0.41
N SER A 404 -4.09 -13.40 -1.36
CA SER A 404 -3.78 -13.08 -2.76
C SER A 404 -3.68 -11.58 -2.99
N ASP A 405 -2.87 -11.15 -3.96
CA ASP A 405 -3.15 -9.90 -4.68
C ASP A 405 -4.49 -10.02 -5.44
N TRP A 406 -5.06 -8.91 -5.91
CA TRP A 406 -6.43 -8.86 -6.41
C TRP A 406 -6.56 -9.66 -7.72
N GLN A 407 -7.26 -10.80 -7.70
CA GLN A 407 -7.31 -11.81 -8.78
C GLN A 407 -6.02 -12.65 -8.98
N ALA A 408 -5.14 -12.75 -8.00
CA ALA A 408 -3.93 -13.60 -8.10
C ALA A 408 -4.15 -15.09 -7.71
N THR A 409 -5.32 -15.43 -7.17
CA THR A 409 -5.80 -16.82 -7.01
C THR A 409 -6.21 -17.38 -8.37
N LEU A 410 -5.72 -18.56 -8.77
CA LEU A 410 -5.95 -19.12 -10.12
C LEU A 410 -6.50 -20.56 -10.13
N SER A 411 -6.58 -21.22 -8.98
CA SER A 411 -7.29 -22.49 -8.80
C SER A 411 -7.70 -22.69 -7.34
N THR A 412 -8.63 -23.62 -7.08
CA THR A 412 -8.96 -24.02 -5.70
C THR A 412 -7.80 -24.81 -5.08
N PHE A 413 -7.46 -25.96 -5.69
CA PHE A 413 -6.51 -26.92 -5.13
C PHE A 413 -5.06 -26.41 -5.12
N GLY A 414 -4.59 -25.86 -6.25
CA GLY A 414 -3.21 -25.39 -6.40
C GLY A 414 -2.88 -24.22 -5.46
N SER A 415 -3.82 -23.30 -5.25
CA SER A 415 -3.65 -22.21 -4.29
C SER A 415 -3.67 -22.72 -2.84
N VAL A 416 -4.60 -23.62 -2.48
CA VAL A 416 -4.73 -24.14 -1.11
C VAL A 416 -3.53 -25.00 -0.68
N GLU A 417 -3.10 -25.95 -1.52
CA GLU A 417 -1.88 -26.76 -1.32
C GLU A 417 -0.60 -25.92 -1.47
N GLY A 418 -0.65 -24.91 -2.35
CA GLY A 418 0.38 -23.88 -2.49
C GLY A 418 0.59 -23.06 -1.21
N GLY A 419 -0.38 -23.03 -0.30
CA GLY A 419 -0.27 -22.40 1.01
C GLY A 419 -1.07 -21.11 1.17
N LEU A 420 -1.90 -20.71 0.19
CA LEU A 420 -2.81 -19.58 0.27
C LEU A 420 -3.86 -19.80 1.37
N ASP A 421 -4.14 -18.77 2.16
CA ASP A 421 -5.13 -18.82 3.25
C ASP A 421 -6.36 -17.91 2.99
N MET A 422 -6.21 -16.87 2.16
CA MET A 422 -7.29 -15.93 1.84
C MET A 422 -7.27 -15.52 0.35
N THR A 423 -8.42 -15.63 -0.33
CA THR A 423 -8.58 -15.15 -1.71
C THR A 423 -9.24 -13.76 -1.75
N MET A 424 -8.66 -12.84 -2.53
CA MET A 424 -9.09 -11.44 -2.66
C MET A 424 -9.19 -10.98 -4.14
N PRO A 425 -10.20 -10.17 -4.51
CA PRO A 425 -11.31 -9.70 -3.67
C PRO A 425 -12.37 -10.80 -3.40
N GLY A 426 -12.19 -12.00 -3.97
CA GLY A 426 -12.99 -13.19 -3.72
C GLY A 426 -13.42 -13.89 -5.01
N ASP A 427 -13.75 -13.11 -6.03
CA ASP A 427 -14.19 -13.59 -7.34
C ASP A 427 -13.04 -14.08 -8.23
N ILE A 428 -13.37 -14.92 -9.24
CA ILE A 428 -12.42 -15.40 -10.26
C ILE A 428 -12.01 -14.24 -11.17
N THR A 429 -12.98 -13.41 -11.56
CA THR A 429 -12.74 -12.10 -12.16
C THR A 429 -13.68 -11.09 -11.54
N PHE A 430 -13.25 -9.83 -11.43
CA PHE A 430 -14.06 -8.76 -10.84
C PHE A 430 -15.52 -8.79 -11.34
N ASP A 431 -16.44 -8.81 -10.38
CA ASP A 431 -17.89 -8.83 -10.57
C ASP A 431 -18.44 -10.16 -11.19
N SER A 432 -17.68 -11.27 -11.23
CA SER A 432 -18.15 -12.55 -11.84
C SER A 432 -19.12 -13.36 -11.00
N GLY A 433 -19.20 -13.13 -9.69
CA GLY A 433 -20.00 -13.94 -8.74
C GLY A 433 -19.41 -15.32 -8.43
N ASP A 434 -18.79 -15.98 -9.40
CA ASP A 434 -18.02 -17.23 -9.19
C ASP A 434 -16.70 -16.96 -8.44
N SER A 435 -16.30 -17.90 -7.57
CA SER A 435 -15.07 -17.85 -6.75
C SER A 435 -14.27 -19.14 -6.86
N TYR A 436 -12.93 -19.06 -6.76
CA TYR A 436 -12.08 -20.24 -6.57
C TYR A 436 -12.22 -20.87 -5.18
N PHE A 437 -12.57 -20.10 -4.14
CA PHE A 437 -12.86 -20.63 -2.80
C PHE A 437 -14.38 -20.75 -2.62
N GLY A 438 -14.96 -20.24 -1.52
CA GLY A 438 -16.41 -20.28 -1.28
C GLY A 438 -17.02 -21.68 -1.47
N GLY A 439 -18.07 -21.77 -2.30
CA GLY A 439 -18.70 -23.05 -2.64
C GLY A 439 -17.75 -24.10 -3.22
N ASN A 440 -16.76 -23.70 -4.03
CA ASN A 440 -15.79 -24.63 -4.60
C ASN A 440 -14.88 -25.23 -3.51
N LEU A 441 -14.30 -24.41 -2.63
CA LEU A 441 -13.48 -24.94 -1.51
C LEU A 441 -14.29 -25.85 -0.58
N THR A 442 -15.55 -25.49 -0.32
CA THR A 442 -16.48 -26.32 0.47
C THR A 442 -16.67 -27.71 -0.16
N GLU A 443 -16.88 -27.80 -1.48
CA GLU A 443 -17.02 -29.09 -2.17
C GLU A 443 -15.71 -29.89 -2.26
N TYR A 444 -14.55 -29.23 -2.41
CA TYR A 444 -13.23 -29.88 -2.34
C TYR A 444 -12.93 -30.48 -0.97
N VAL A 445 -13.48 -29.93 0.12
CA VAL A 445 -13.41 -30.55 1.45
C VAL A 445 -14.43 -31.69 1.60
N ARG A 446 -15.68 -31.47 1.20
CA ARG A 446 -16.74 -32.51 1.26
C ARG A 446 -16.42 -33.76 0.44
N ASN A 447 -15.71 -33.62 -0.68
CA ASN A 447 -15.27 -34.74 -1.51
C ASN A 447 -13.95 -35.39 -1.04
N GLY A 448 -13.29 -34.84 -0.02
CA GLY A 448 -12.06 -35.37 0.57
C GLY A 448 -10.76 -35.06 -0.20
N THR A 449 -10.79 -34.18 -1.20
CA THR A 449 -9.56 -33.77 -1.94
C THR A 449 -8.70 -32.81 -1.12
N ILE A 450 -9.33 -31.95 -0.30
CA ILE A 450 -8.67 -31.05 0.66
C ILE A 450 -9.10 -31.46 2.07
N PRO A 451 -8.20 -31.72 3.02
CA PRO A 451 -8.60 -32.04 4.40
C PRO A 451 -9.16 -30.81 5.10
N GLU A 452 -10.21 -30.98 5.92
CA GLU A 452 -10.81 -29.86 6.67
C GLU A 452 -9.79 -29.14 7.57
N GLU A 453 -8.82 -29.88 8.13
CA GLU A 453 -7.70 -29.34 8.91
C GLU A 453 -6.89 -28.26 8.14
N ARG A 454 -6.80 -28.35 6.80
CA ARG A 454 -6.12 -27.34 5.98
C ARG A 454 -6.90 -26.02 5.98
N VAL A 455 -8.23 -26.07 5.95
CA VAL A 455 -9.11 -24.88 6.07
C VAL A 455 -9.13 -24.36 7.52
N ASP A 456 -9.06 -25.24 8.52
CA ASP A 456 -8.89 -24.85 9.91
C ASP A 456 -7.60 -24.06 10.14
N ASP A 457 -6.47 -24.43 9.51
CA ASP A 457 -5.23 -23.64 9.56
C ASP A 457 -5.41 -22.24 8.92
N MET A 458 -6.08 -22.14 7.76
CA MET A 458 -6.33 -20.84 7.12
C MET A 458 -7.12 -19.90 8.05
N ALA A 459 -8.29 -20.35 8.50
CA ALA A 459 -9.18 -19.54 9.32
C ALA A 459 -8.58 -19.28 10.71
N THR A 460 -7.81 -20.23 11.27
CA THR A 460 -7.04 -20.00 12.50
C THR A 460 -6.01 -18.89 12.32
N ARG A 461 -5.24 -18.86 11.22
CA ARG A 461 -4.24 -17.81 10.96
C ARG A 461 -4.86 -16.43 10.79
N ILE A 462 -5.99 -16.36 10.09
CA ILE A 462 -6.73 -15.12 9.84
C ILE A 462 -7.29 -14.56 11.15
N LEU A 463 -7.99 -15.40 11.93
CA LEU A 463 -8.48 -15.01 13.26
C LEU A 463 -7.33 -14.73 14.24
N ALA A 464 -6.20 -15.43 14.16
CA ALA A 464 -5.04 -15.16 15.01
C ALA A 464 -4.41 -13.79 14.69
N ALA A 465 -4.36 -13.36 13.42
CA ALA A 465 -3.92 -12.00 13.09
C ALA A 465 -4.88 -10.92 13.64
N TRP A 466 -6.20 -11.14 13.50
CA TRP A 466 -7.25 -10.28 14.07
C TRP A 466 -7.12 -10.15 15.60
N TYR A 467 -6.92 -11.27 16.30
CA TYR A 467 -6.70 -11.31 17.75
C TYR A 467 -5.35 -10.74 18.20
N LEU A 468 -4.29 -10.91 17.42
CA LEU A 468 -2.95 -10.39 17.70
C LEU A 468 -2.92 -8.85 17.66
N ALA A 469 -3.70 -8.25 16.75
CA ALA A 469 -3.89 -6.81 16.65
C ALA A 469 -4.97 -6.25 17.61
N HIS A 470 -5.49 -7.08 18.55
CA HIS A 470 -6.52 -6.75 19.54
C HIS A 470 -7.83 -6.20 18.95
N GLN A 471 -8.16 -6.64 17.73
CA GLN A 471 -9.35 -6.18 16.99
C GLN A 471 -10.66 -6.85 17.47
N ASP A 472 -10.56 -7.75 18.45
CA ASP A 472 -11.69 -8.28 19.22
C ASP A 472 -12.17 -7.32 20.33
N SER A 473 -11.52 -6.16 20.51
CA SER A 473 -11.99 -5.14 21.44
C SER A 473 -13.33 -4.53 20.98
N PRO A 474 -14.34 -4.42 21.87
CA PRO A 474 -15.56 -3.64 21.61
C PRO A 474 -15.32 -2.13 21.36
N SER A 475 -14.09 -1.65 21.51
CA SER A 475 -13.68 -0.28 21.15
C SER A 475 -13.07 -0.17 19.74
N TYR A 476 -13.00 -1.26 18.96
CA TYR A 476 -12.47 -1.20 17.61
C TYR A 476 -13.47 -0.50 16.67
N PRO A 477 -13.09 0.52 15.89
CA PRO A 477 -14.04 1.26 15.06
C PRO A 477 -14.64 0.40 13.94
N THR A 478 -15.93 0.58 13.69
CA THR A 478 -16.60 0.08 12.47
C THR A 478 -16.15 0.89 11.25
N THR A 479 -16.13 0.26 10.08
CA THR A 479 -15.80 0.92 8.81
C THR A 479 -16.75 2.08 8.55
N ASN A 480 -16.21 3.29 8.40
CA ASN A 480 -16.97 4.55 8.40
C ASN A 480 -16.82 5.37 7.10
N PHE A 481 -16.37 4.73 6.03
CA PHE A 481 -16.23 5.28 4.68
C PHE A 481 -16.58 4.19 3.64
N ASN A 482 -16.77 4.60 2.39
CA ASN A 482 -17.03 3.70 1.27
C ASN A 482 -16.05 3.99 0.13
N ALA A 483 -15.04 3.11 -0.01
CA ALA A 483 -14.02 3.19 -1.04
C ALA A 483 -14.63 3.31 -2.46
N PHE A 484 -15.78 2.69 -2.68
CA PHE A 484 -16.47 2.65 -3.96
C PHE A 484 -17.50 3.76 -4.14
N ASN A 485 -17.89 4.53 -3.11
CA ASN A 485 -18.87 5.60 -3.23
C ASN A 485 -18.62 6.81 -2.30
N ILE A 486 -17.43 7.42 -2.38
CA ILE A 486 -17.03 8.60 -1.58
C ILE A 486 -18.09 9.73 -1.49
N PRO A 487 -18.88 10.06 -2.53
CA PRO A 487 -19.90 11.11 -2.43
C PRO A 487 -21.11 10.77 -1.53
N ASP A 488 -21.37 9.49 -1.24
CA ASP A 488 -22.58 9.05 -0.54
C ASP A 488 -22.50 9.27 0.98
N GLU A 489 -23.33 10.17 1.49
CA GLU A 489 -23.43 10.49 2.92
C GLU A 489 -24.04 9.34 3.75
N ALA A 490 -24.73 8.37 3.14
CA ALA A 490 -25.27 7.21 3.85
C ALA A 490 -24.22 6.15 4.19
N THR A 491 -23.07 6.15 3.49
CA THR A 491 -21.96 5.20 3.72
C THR A 491 -20.60 5.87 3.98
N ASN A 492 -20.57 7.20 4.20
CA ASN A 492 -19.38 7.95 4.58
C ASN A 492 -19.66 8.93 5.73
N GLU A 493 -19.21 8.60 6.94
CA GLU A 493 -19.36 9.44 8.14
C GLU A 493 -18.40 10.66 8.18
N ARG A 494 -17.53 10.80 7.18
CA ARG A 494 -16.55 11.93 7.05
C ARG A 494 -15.54 12.03 8.21
N VAL A 495 -15.28 10.93 8.92
CA VAL A 495 -14.39 10.90 10.10
C VAL A 495 -12.98 11.40 9.74
N ASN A 496 -12.50 12.44 10.44
CA ASN A 496 -11.18 13.01 10.23
C ASN A 496 -10.12 12.35 11.11
N VAL A 497 -9.14 11.70 10.47
CA VAL A 497 -8.11 10.89 11.13
C VAL A 497 -6.70 11.48 11.05
N GLN A 498 -6.50 12.60 10.33
CA GLN A 498 -5.20 13.25 10.09
C GLN A 498 -4.40 13.64 11.35
N GLY A 499 -5.08 13.85 12.49
CA GLY A 499 -4.46 14.23 13.76
C GLY A 499 -3.47 15.40 13.62
N ASP A 500 -2.20 15.15 13.96
CA ASP A 500 -1.07 16.02 13.65
C ASP A 500 -0.02 15.38 12.72
N HIS A 501 -0.42 14.36 11.96
CA HIS A 501 0.46 13.55 11.11
C HIS A 501 1.19 14.35 10.02
N TYR A 502 0.67 15.53 9.64
CA TYR A 502 1.39 16.49 8.79
C TYR A 502 2.81 16.83 9.31
N LYS A 503 3.06 16.71 10.62
CA LYS A 503 4.39 16.88 11.22
C LYS A 503 5.37 15.82 10.73
N ILE A 504 5.01 14.54 10.81
CA ILE A 504 5.89 13.43 10.39
C ILE A 504 6.04 13.39 8.86
N VAL A 505 4.96 13.69 8.11
CA VAL A 505 5.03 13.91 6.66
C VAL A 505 6.08 14.96 6.29
N ARG A 506 6.04 16.13 6.95
CA ARG A 506 6.98 17.22 6.70
C ARG A 506 8.39 16.92 7.21
N GLU A 507 8.54 16.18 8.30
CA GLU A 507 9.84 15.80 8.83
C GLU A 507 10.56 14.80 7.91
N ILE A 508 9.88 13.75 7.44
CA ILE A 508 10.39 12.81 6.44
C ILE A 508 10.64 13.52 5.11
N GLY A 509 9.67 14.33 4.65
CA GLY A 509 9.80 15.14 3.43
C GLY A 509 10.97 16.11 3.44
N ARG A 510 11.47 16.50 4.63
CA ARG A 510 12.72 17.25 4.82
C ARG A 510 13.95 16.34 4.92
N ALA A 511 13.85 15.24 5.67
CA ALA A 511 14.98 14.38 6.02
C ALA A 511 15.43 13.44 4.87
N GLY A 512 14.52 13.06 3.97
CA GLY A 512 14.82 12.20 2.81
C GLY A 512 15.40 12.94 1.60
N ILE A 513 15.55 14.28 1.66
CA ILE A 513 16.11 15.06 0.54
C ILE A 513 17.63 14.84 0.47
N VAL A 514 18.06 14.06 -0.53
CA VAL A 514 19.48 13.76 -0.76
C VAL A 514 20.16 14.91 -1.52
N LEU A 515 21.07 15.63 -0.85
CA LEU A 515 21.87 16.70 -1.46
C LEU A 515 23.02 16.13 -2.32
N LEU A 516 22.71 15.71 -3.54
CA LEU A 516 23.66 15.08 -4.47
C LEU A 516 24.83 16.00 -4.88
N LYS A 517 24.62 17.32 -4.92
CA LYS A 517 25.63 18.30 -5.36
C LYS A 517 25.46 19.66 -4.69
N ASN A 518 26.56 20.25 -4.23
CA ASN A 518 26.59 21.62 -3.69
C ASN A 518 27.94 22.29 -3.98
N GLU A 519 28.09 22.88 -5.18
CA GLU A 519 29.28 23.64 -5.58
C GLU A 519 29.19 25.11 -5.13
N LYS A 520 30.33 25.81 -5.07
CA LYS A 520 30.35 27.27 -5.01
C LYS A 520 29.95 27.85 -6.38
N PRO A 521 29.19 28.96 -6.45
CA PRO A 521 28.93 29.65 -7.71
C PRO A 521 30.26 30.07 -8.37
N LYS A 522 30.41 29.78 -9.67
CA LYS A 522 31.67 30.02 -10.42
C LYS A 522 31.80 31.46 -10.92
N GLN A 523 30.68 32.18 -11.01
CA GLN A 523 30.59 33.53 -11.55
C GLN A 523 29.53 34.33 -10.80
N LYS A 524 29.70 35.66 -10.75
CA LYS A 524 28.69 36.62 -10.30
C LYS A 524 28.25 37.43 -11.52
N PHE A 525 26.95 37.55 -11.75
CA PHE A 525 26.40 38.31 -12.88
C PHE A 525 26.16 39.77 -12.51
N PRO A 526 26.14 40.70 -13.50
CA PRO A 526 25.74 42.09 -13.26
C PRO A 526 24.40 42.18 -12.52
N HIS A 527 24.32 43.07 -11.54
CA HIS A 527 23.15 43.27 -10.68
C HIS A 527 22.72 42.07 -9.82
N THR A 528 23.51 40.99 -9.71
CA THR A 528 23.24 39.92 -8.73
C THR A 528 23.94 40.16 -7.39
N ASN A 529 23.42 39.55 -6.31
CA ASN A 529 24.00 39.56 -4.97
C ASN A 529 24.79 38.28 -4.64
N THR A 530 24.92 37.34 -5.59
CA THR A 530 25.56 36.02 -5.41
C THR A 530 26.92 36.10 -4.69
N ASP A 531 27.12 35.23 -3.69
CA ASP A 531 28.36 35.12 -2.92
C ASP A 531 29.18 33.94 -3.44
N LEU A 532 30.40 34.22 -3.92
CA LEU A 532 31.32 33.23 -4.48
C LEU A 532 32.17 32.53 -3.39
N GLY A 533 32.14 33.03 -2.16
CA GLY A 533 32.88 32.46 -1.03
C GLY A 533 32.26 31.18 -0.47
N ARG A 534 30.96 30.97 -0.69
CA ARG A 534 30.15 29.88 -0.10
C ARG A 534 29.63 28.87 -1.15
N PRO A 535 29.21 27.66 -0.74
CA PRO A 535 28.38 26.79 -1.57
C PRO A 535 27.01 27.43 -1.87
N ALA A 536 26.39 27.02 -2.99
CA ALA A 536 25.10 27.55 -3.43
C ALA A 536 23.94 27.26 -2.46
N LEU A 537 24.00 26.14 -1.72
CA LEU A 537 23.04 25.78 -0.67
C LEU A 537 23.69 25.75 0.72
N PRO A 538 22.95 26.09 1.80
CA PRO A 538 21.57 26.60 1.79
C PRO A 538 21.50 28.02 1.21
N LEU A 539 20.31 28.44 0.77
CA LEU A 539 20.06 29.84 0.39
C LEU A 539 20.29 30.77 1.59
N THR A 540 20.74 31.99 1.33
CA THR A 540 21.11 32.96 2.38
C THR A 540 19.93 33.68 3.01
N GLY A 541 18.80 33.77 2.30
CA GLY A 541 17.76 34.75 2.62
C GLY A 541 18.21 36.18 2.32
N ARG A 542 19.15 36.37 1.39
CA ARG A 542 19.63 37.69 0.90
C ARG A 542 19.65 37.77 -0.62
N GLU A 543 19.08 36.76 -1.27
CA GLU A 543 18.74 36.73 -2.68
C GLU A 543 17.67 37.81 -2.94
N ARG A 544 18.02 38.83 -3.73
CA ARG A 544 17.14 39.95 -4.11
C ARG A 544 16.18 39.58 -5.23
N ALA A 545 16.53 38.58 -6.02
CA ALA A 545 15.69 38.08 -7.10
C ALA A 545 15.90 36.56 -7.26
N VAL A 546 14.82 35.80 -7.17
CA VAL A 546 14.78 34.34 -7.39
C VAL A 546 13.87 34.05 -8.58
N LEU A 547 14.23 33.03 -9.37
CA LEU A 547 13.36 32.42 -10.38
C LEU A 547 13.08 30.98 -9.95
N VAL A 548 11.81 30.58 -10.04
CA VAL A 548 11.39 29.17 -9.95
C VAL A 548 10.97 28.70 -11.34
N ALA A 549 11.55 27.60 -11.81
CA ALA A 549 11.35 27.07 -13.16
C ALA A 549 10.96 25.59 -13.12
N GLY A 550 10.16 25.15 -14.10
CA GLY A 550 9.70 23.76 -14.19
C GLY A 550 8.24 23.61 -13.80
N LEU A 551 7.48 22.83 -14.58
CA LEU A 551 6.09 22.45 -14.27
C LEU A 551 5.99 21.75 -12.90
N ASP A 552 6.99 20.96 -12.54
CA ASP A 552 7.12 20.29 -11.24
C ASP A 552 7.20 21.25 -10.04
N ALA A 553 7.46 22.54 -10.26
CA ALA A 553 7.38 23.55 -9.22
C ALA A 553 5.94 24.00 -8.90
N ALA A 554 4.98 23.73 -9.79
CA ALA A 554 3.64 24.34 -9.79
C ALA A 554 2.58 23.48 -9.08
N PRO A 555 1.48 24.07 -8.59
CA PRO A 555 0.28 23.31 -8.23
C PRO A 555 -0.41 22.72 -9.47
N GLN A 556 -1.02 21.54 -9.32
CA GLN A 556 -1.87 20.90 -10.33
C GLN A 556 -3.07 21.79 -10.69
N ARG A 557 -3.35 22.03 -11.98
CA ARG A 557 -4.40 22.98 -12.41
C ARG A 557 -5.82 22.52 -12.06
N GLY A 558 -6.05 21.21 -11.97
CA GLY A 558 -7.31 20.62 -11.52
C GLY A 558 -7.40 20.39 -10.00
N GLY A 559 -6.38 20.78 -9.23
CA GLY A 559 -6.21 20.40 -7.82
C GLY A 559 -5.56 19.02 -7.64
N PRO A 560 -5.10 18.67 -6.43
CA PRO A 560 -4.13 17.59 -6.18
C PRO A 560 -4.67 16.16 -6.30
N ASN A 561 -5.92 15.99 -6.73
CA ASN A 561 -6.56 14.69 -6.96
C ASN A 561 -7.25 14.65 -8.35
N MET A 562 -6.77 15.48 -9.30
CA MET A 562 -7.41 15.66 -10.61
C MET A 562 -7.31 14.45 -11.55
N PHE A 563 -6.29 13.62 -11.37
CA PHE A 563 -6.13 12.36 -12.08
C PHE A 563 -6.64 11.23 -11.19
N SER A 564 -7.49 10.35 -11.73
CA SER A 564 -7.79 9.10 -11.05
C SER A 564 -6.48 8.37 -10.82
N ASP A 565 -6.26 7.92 -9.59
CA ASP A 565 -5.15 7.06 -9.19
C ASP A 565 -3.78 7.73 -9.38
N GLN A 566 -3.76 9.07 -9.41
CA GLN A 566 -2.66 9.93 -9.86
C GLN A 566 -2.07 9.50 -11.22
N GLY A 567 -2.89 8.91 -12.10
CA GLY A 567 -2.55 8.43 -13.44
C GLY A 567 -2.26 9.54 -14.45
N GLY A 568 -1.55 10.59 -14.04
CA GLY A 568 -1.13 11.70 -14.87
C GLY A 568 -0.15 12.62 -14.14
N ASN A 569 0.88 13.04 -14.87
CA ASN A 569 1.93 13.90 -14.35
C ASN A 569 1.72 15.33 -14.85
N GLU A 570 1.15 16.19 -14.00
CA GLU A 570 1.05 17.64 -14.17
C GLU A 570 1.37 18.30 -12.82
N GLY A 571 1.97 19.49 -12.82
CA GLY A 571 2.41 20.15 -11.59
C GLY A 571 3.49 19.35 -10.84
N ILE A 572 3.61 19.60 -9.54
CA ILE A 572 4.48 18.85 -8.62
C ILE A 572 4.14 17.35 -8.56
N LEU A 573 5.16 16.51 -8.77
CA LEU A 573 5.06 15.07 -8.50
C LEU A 573 5.35 14.78 -7.02
N ALA A 574 4.32 14.37 -6.27
CA ALA A 574 4.43 13.93 -4.88
C ALA A 574 4.22 12.41 -4.67
N MET A 575 3.67 11.73 -5.68
CA MET A 575 3.38 10.29 -5.72
C MET A 575 3.19 9.84 -7.17
N GLY A 576 3.63 8.63 -7.53
CA GLY A 576 3.28 7.98 -8.80
C GLY A 576 2.03 7.11 -8.71
N TRP A 577 1.56 6.52 -9.81
CA TRP A 577 0.26 5.84 -9.90
C TRP A 577 0.29 4.33 -9.52
N GLY A 578 -0.85 3.66 -9.29
CA GLY A 578 -0.85 2.20 -8.99
C GLY A 578 -2.03 1.60 -8.21
N SER A 579 -1.93 0.40 -7.61
CA SER A 579 -2.98 -0.20 -6.74
C SER A 579 -2.94 0.28 -5.30
N GLY A 580 -1.76 0.70 -4.82
CA GLY A 580 -1.69 1.75 -3.80
C GLY A 580 -2.42 3.04 -4.21
N GLN A 581 -3.00 3.11 -5.43
CA GLN A 581 -3.77 4.23 -5.97
C GLN A 581 -5.16 3.91 -6.62
N ARG A 582 -5.52 2.65 -6.92
CA ARG A 582 -6.40 2.26 -8.06
C ARG A 582 -7.92 2.41 -7.93
N GLY A 583 -8.57 2.95 -8.97
CA GLY A 583 -10.01 2.90 -9.25
C GLY A 583 -10.27 2.65 -10.72
N PHE A 584 -10.74 1.45 -11.09
CA PHE A 584 -10.73 1.03 -12.49
C PHE A 584 -11.83 1.66 -13.35
N ARG A 585 -11.52 1.86 -14.65
CA ARG A 585 -12.41 2.46 -15.65
C ARG A 585 -12.86 1.41 -16.67
N LEU A 586 -14.05 0.81 -16.46
CA LEU A 586 -14.64 -0.09 -17.47
C LEU A 586 -14.87 0.64 -18.81
N ARG A 587 -14.63 -0.08 -19.91
CA ARG A 587 -14.84 0.37 -21.29
C ARG A 587 -16.32 0.25 -21.69
N TRP A 588 -17.18 1.05 -21.06
CA TRP A 588 -18.58 1.19 -21.47
C TRP A 588 -18.74 2.07 -22.73
N PRO A 589 -19.75 1.83 -23.58
CA PRO A 589 -20.11 2.76 -24.66
C PRO A 589 -20.49 4.13 -24.11
N ALA A 590 -20.03 5.20 -24.78
CA ALA A 590 -20.15 6.56 -24.27
C ALA A 590 -21.57 7.15 -24.43
N LEU A 591 -22.52 6.81 -23.55
CA LEU A 591 -23.78 7.58 -23.43
C LEU A 591 -24.48 7.62 -22.05
N VAL A 592 -23.80 7.32 -20.94
CA VAL A 592 -24.15 7.85 -19.59
C VAL A 592 -22.86 8.18 -18.86
N PHE A 593 -22.55 9.46 -18.68
CA PHE A 593 -21.37 9.91 -17.94
C PHE A 593 -21.70 11.20 -17.17
N THR A 594 -22.02 11.07 -15.88
CA THR A 594 -22.44 12.22 -15.04
C THR A 594 -21.79 12.15 -13.67
N LEU A 595 -20.75 12.98 -13.50
CA LEU A 595 -20.13 13.45 -12.25
C LEU A 595 -19.50 12.46 -11.24
N ALA A 596 -20.03 11.26 -11.01
CA ALA A 596 -19.71 10.48 -9.80
C ALA A 596 -18.40 9.65 -9.82
N LEU A 597 -17.72 9.50 -10.97
CA LEU A 597 -16.67 8.48 -11.15
C LEU A 597 -15.25 9.02 -11.45
N ALA A 598 -15.01 10.32 -11.32
CA ALA A 598 -13.83 10.97 -11.90
C ALA A 598 -12.71 11.38 -10.91
N LEU A 599 -12.91 11.21 -9.59
CA LEU A 599 -12.00 11.71 -8.54
C LEU A 599 -11.77 10.62 -7.48
N ARG A 600 -10.90 9.65 -7.79
CA ARG A 600 -10.55 8.52 -6.92
C ARG A 600 -9.04 8.42 -6.82
N THR A 601 -8.47 8.44 -5.62
CA THR A 601 -7.01 8.49 -5.42
C THR A 601 -6.56 7.76 -4.15
N THR A 602 -5.59 6.83 -4.29
CA THR A 602 -4.44 6.58 -3.39
C THR A 602 -4.58 6.77 -1.89
N ALA A 603 -4.41 7.99 -1.45
CA ALA A 603 -4.79 8.55 -0.18
C ALA A 603 -5.11 9.97 -0.59
N GLN A 604 -6.38 10.37 -0.52
CA GLN A 604 -6.79 11.62 -1.16
C GLN A 604 -6.01 12.77 -0.52
N PHE A 605 -5.23 13.53 -1.30
CA PHE A 605 -4.47 14.65 -0.76
C PHE A 605 -5.45 15.63 -0.11
N PRO A 606 -5.42 15.86 1.22
CA PRO A 606 -6.27 16.86 1.86
C PRO A 606 -5.87 18.27 1.43
N TYR A 607 -4.59 18.42 1.08
CA TYR A 607 -3.97 19.52 0.36
C TYR A 607 -2.62 19.03 -0.18
N LEU A 608 -2.03 19.77 -1.12
CA LEU A 608 -0.66 19.55 -1.58
C LEU A 608 0.02 20.91 -1.75
N ILE A 609 1.16 21.12 -1.10
CA ILE A 609 1.89 22.39 -1.14
C ILE A 609 2.99 22.28 -2.17
N SER A 610 2.86 23.02 -3.28
CA SER A 610 3.87 23.04 -4.34
C SER A 610 5.17 23.75 -3.90
N PRO A 611 6.32 23.46 -4.54
CA PRO A 611 7.57 24.19 -4.28
C PRO A 611 7.42 25.69 -4.50
N TYR A 612 6.66 26.11 -5.52
CA TYR A 612 6.30 27.51 -5.79
C TYR A 612 5.64 28.18 -4.58
N GLU A 613 4.58 27.61 -4.01
CA GLU A 613 3.85 28.19 -2.88
C GLU A 613 4.74 28.29 -1.63
N ALA A 614 5.48 27.22 -1.32
CA ALA A 614 6.37 27.17 -0.16
C ALA A 614 7.51 28.20 -0.27
N LEU A 615 8.11 28.34 -1.46
CA LEU A 615 9.21 29.28 -1.72
C LEU A 615 8.71 30.73 -1.80
N GLN A 616 7.55 30.99 -2.42
CA GLN A 616 6.94 32.32 -2.48
C GLN A 616 6.58 32.83 -1.08
N HIS A 617 5.94 31.99 -0.26
CA HIS A 617 5.64 32.32 1.13
C HIS A 617 6.91 32.56 1.95
N ARG A 618 7.99 31.80 1.71
CA ARG A 618 9.29 32.02 2.37
C ARG A 618 9.96 33.33 1.93
N ALA A 619 9.85 33.73 0.67
CA ALA A 619 10.34 35.02 0.18
C ALA A 619 9.56 36.19 0.82
N LEU A 620 8.22 36.10 0.86
CA LEU A 620 7.35 37.11 1.47
C LEU A 620 7.54 37.29 2.99
N PHE A 621 7.97 36.24 3.70
CA PHE A 621 8.30 36.33 5.12
C PHE A 621 9.59 37.13 5.37
N ASN A 622 10.51 37.15 4.41
CA ASN A 622 11.85 37.75 4.56
C ASN A 622 11.86 39.25 4.22
N ARG A 623 10.96 40.00 4.87
CA ARG A 623 10.59 41.40 4.52
C ARG A 623 11.71 42.44 4.65
N SER A 624 12.89 42.06 5.15
CA SER A 624 14.03 42.97 5.31
C SER A 624 14.72 43.35 3.98
N ILE A 625 14.53 42.57 2.91
CA ILE A 625 15.24 42.73 1.62
C ILE A 625 14.28 42.86 0.42
N GLY A 626 13.05 42.31 0.50
CA GLY A 626 12.06 42.44 -0.57
C GLY A 626 12.40 41.63 -1.82
N THR A 627 12.72 40.34 -1.64
CA THR A 627 13.05 39.40 -2.73
C THR A 627 11.99 39.39 -3.84
N LEU A 628 12.38 39.81 -5.04
CA LEU A 628 11.60 39.60 -6.26
C LEU A 628 11.52 38.09 -6.54
N PHE A 629 10.32 37.61 -6.87
CA PHE A 629 10.04 36.19 -7.00
C PHE A 629 9.27 35.94 -8.28
N ASP A 630 9.97 35.46 -9.31
CA ASP A 630 9.42 35.18 -10.63
C ASP A 630 9.27 33.66 -10.82
N TRP A 631 8.36 33.25 -11.68
CA TRP A 631 8.14 31.84 -11.99
C TRP A 631 7.84 31.58 -13.47
N GLN A 632 8.19 30.38 -13.95
CA GLN A 632 7.83 29.88 -15.28
C GLN A 632 7.61 28.36 -15.23
N PHE A 633 6.46 27.91 -15.74
CA PHE A 633 5.98 26.52 -15.68
C PHE A 633 5.65 25.94 -17.07
N ASP A 634 6.04 26.63 -18.15
CA ASP A 634 6.01 26.11 -19.52
C ASP A 634 7.43 25.66 -19.92
N ASP A 635 7.62 24.34 -19.89
CA ASP A 635 8.90 23.68 -20.14
C ASP A 635 9.09 23.31 -21.63
N PHE A 636 8.07 23.55 -22.47
CA PHE A 636 8.00 23.05 -23.84
C PHE A 636 8.11 24.15 -24.89
N THR A 637 7.43 25.28 -24.70
CA THR A 637 7.29 26.27 -25.78
C THR A 637 8.63 27.00 -26.03
N PRO A 638 9.13 27.09 -27.29
CA PRO A 638 10.40 27.75 -27.58
C PRO A 638 10.49 29.21 -27.12
N SER A 639 9.37 29.95 -27.11
CA SER A 639 9.29 31.31 -26.56
C SER A 639 9.38 31.35 -25.03
N ALA A 640 8.82 30.35 -24.34
CA ALA A 640 8.95 30.20 -22.88
C ALA A 640 10.40 29.90 -22.49
N LEU A 641 11.06 28.94 -23.17
CA LEU A 641 12.48 28.62 -22.98
C LEU A 641 13.40 29.82 -23.31
N THR A 642 13.13 30.55 -24.40
CA THR A 642 13.87 31.78 -24.75
C THR A 642 13.68 32.87 -23.69
N SER A 643 12.46 33.04 -23.17
CA SER A 643 12.17 33.95 -22.07
C SER A 643 12.91 33.55 -20.79
N LEU A 644 12.89 32.26 -20.44
CA LEU A 644 13.53 31.67 -19.27
C LEU A 644 15.03 31.96 -19.23
N LEU A 645 15.73 31.77 -20.36
CA LEU A 645 17.14 32.13 -20.54
C LEU A 645 17.41 33.62 -20.20
N SER A 646 16.52 34.51 -20.63
CA SER A 646 16.64 35.96 -20.37
C SER A 646 16.29 36.35 -18.92
N GLN A 647 15.43 35.56 -18.27
CA GLN A 647 15.04 35.77 -16.87
C GLN A 647 16.13 35.30 -15.93
N ALA A 648 16.64 34.07 -16.09
CA ALA A 648 17.65 33.45 -15.23
C ALA A 648 18.93 34.31 -15.11
N ALA A 649 19.37 34.92 -16.22
CA ALA A 649 20.52 35.82 -16.27
C ALA A 649 20.39 37.11 -15.43
N ARG A 650 19.22 37.37 -14.82
CA ARG A 650 18.94 38.52 -13.94
C ARG A 650 18.58 38.13 -12.50
N LYS A 651 18.95 36.91 -12.06
CA LYS A 651 18.59 36.36 -10.73
C LYS A 651 19.82 36.02 -9.90
N ASP A 652 19.65 36.11 -8.58
CA ASP A 652 20.66 35.68 -7.60
C ASP A 652 20.71 34.16 -7.47
N ALA A 653 19.56 33.50 -7.69
CA ALA A 653 19.39 32.06 -7.80
C ALA A 653 18.26 31.71 -8.78
N ALA A 654 18.41 30.61 -9.52
CA ALA A 654 17.35 29.95 -10.26
C ALA A 654 17.17 28.54 -9.70
N LEU A 655 15.93 28.17 -9.38
CA LEU A 655 15.56 26.88 -8.80
C LEU A 655 14.73 26.13 -9.84
N VAL A 656 15.33 25.09 -10.44
CA VAL A 656 14.71 24.31 -11.52
C VAL A 656 14.19 22.99 -10.94
N PHE A 657 12.90 22.73 -11.13
CA PHE A 657 12.22 21.53 -10.68
C PHE A 657 11.93 20.63 -11.89
N ILE A 658 12.19 19.34 -11.75
CA ILE A 658 12.02 18.32 -12.80
C ILE A 658 11.70 16.99 -12.12
N ASN A 659 10.84 16.19 -12.77
CA ASN A 659 10.42 14.89 -12.25
C ASN A 659 10.56 13.78 -13.31
N SER A 660 10.24 12.55 -12.91
CA SER A 660 10.13 11.36 -13.77
C SER A 660 9.26 10.37 -13.01
N ASP A 661 8.17 9.92 -13.62
CA ASP A 661 7.06 9.27 -12.92
C ASP A 661 6.83 7.82 -13.40
N SER A 662 6.19 6.99 -12.58
CA SER A 662 5.95 5.57 -12.85
C SER A 662 4.87 4.98 -11.93
N GLY A 663 4.32 3.83 -12.31
CA GLY A 663 3.29 3.18 -11.50
C GLY A 663 2.94 1.77 -11.92
N GLU A 664 1.68 1.37 -11.72
CA GLU A 664 1.17 0.03 -12.06
C GLU A 664 0.68 -0.11 -13.52
N ASP A 665 0.70 -1.33 -14.05
CA ASP A 665 0.44 -1.65 -15.48
C ASP A 665 -0.90 -1.15 -16.04
N TYR A 666 -1.96 -1.11 -15.24
CA TYR A 666 -3.33 -0.86 -15.70
C TYR A 666 -3.58 0.61 -16.07
N ILE A 667 -2.63 1.50 -15.77
CA ILE A 667 -2.57 2.88 -16.26
C ILE A 667 -1.40 3.01 -17.23
N ASN A 668 -1.71 3.62 -18.37
CA ASN A 668 -0.75 3.95 -19.40
C ASN A 668 -0.71 5.49 -19.57
N PHE A 669 0.42 6.11 -19.20
CA PHE A 669 0.65 7.55 -19.37
C PHE A 669 1.91 7.81 -20.21
N ASP A 670 1.79 8.68 -21.23
CA ASP A 670 2.81 8.88 -22.29
C ASP A 670 3.30 7.54 -22.94
N GLY A 671 2.41 6.55 -22.97
CA GLY A 671 2.71 5.21 -23.44
C GLY A 671 3.52 4.35 -22.45
N ASN A 672 3.81 4.80 -21.23
CA ASN A 672 4.48 4.01 -20.18
C ASN A 672 3.43 3.13 -19.48
N GLU A 673 3.56 1.81 -19.62
CA GLU A 673 2.61 0.80 -19.12
C GLU A 673 3.02 0.36 -17.71
N GLY A 674 2.81 1.25 -16.73
CA GLY A 674 3.38 1.15 -15.39
C GLY A 674 4.90 1.38 -15.36
N ASP A 675 5.65 0.47 -15.99
CA ASP A 675 7.11 0.56 -16.16
C ASP A 675 7.51 1.74 -17.06
N ARG A 676 8.60 2.43 -16.69
CA ARG A 676 9.15 3.54 -17.48
C ARG A 676 9.89 3.06 -18.72
N LYS A 677 9.60 3.64 -19.88
CA LYS A 677 10.35 3.39 -21.13
C LYS A 677 11.83 3.80 -21.07
N ASN A 678 12.18 4.75 -20.19
CA ASN A 678 13.52 5.31 -20.08
C ASN A 678 13.80 5.79 -18.64
N LEU A 679 15.02 6.28 -18.41
CA LEU A 679 15.47 6.85 -17.13
C LEU A 679 15.78 8.35 -17.24
N THR A 680 15.07 9.06 -18.12
CA THR A 680 15.22 10.52 -18.29
C THR A 680 14.15 11.31 -17.55
N ALA A 681 14.44 12.58 -17.26
CA ALA A 681 13.44 13.51 -16.75
C ALA A 681 12.31 13.70 -17.76
N TRP A 682 11.08 13.72 -17.27
CA TRP A 682 9.88 13.98 -18.07
C TRP A 682 9.75 15.48 -18.35
N HIS A 683 8.68 15.89 -19.05
CA HIS A 683 8.35 17.29 -19.34
C HIS A 683 9.50 18.12 -19.91
N ASN A 684 10.24 17.55 -20.87
CA ASN A 684 11.39 18.21 -21.50
C ASN A 684 12.51 18.64 -20.51
N GLY A 685 12.53 18.08 -19.29
CA GLY A 685 13.34 18.55 -18.16
C GLY A 685 14.85 18.62 -18.40
N HIS A 686 15.39 17.78 -19.29
CA HIS A 686 16.79 17.87 -19.71
C HIS A 686 17.09 19.19 -20.43
N THR A 687 16.25 19.58 -21.40
CA THR A 687 16.34 20.84 -22.15
C THR A 687 16.07 22.04 -21.25
N LEU A 688 15.13 21.92 -20.32
CA LEU A 688 14.83 22.95 -19.31
C LEU A 688 16.07 23.27 -18.47
N VAL A 689 16.68 22.24 -17.85
CA VAL A 689 17.89 22.38 -17.03
C VAL A 689 19.06 22.91 -17.87
N GLN A 690 19.27 22.41 -19.09
CA GLN A 690 20.29 22.95 -20.00
C GLN A 690 20.07 24.42 -20.35
N THR A 691 18.81 24.83 -20.61
CA THR A 691 18.48 26.22 -20.95
C THR A 691 18.83 27.15 -19.79
N VAL A 692 18.44 26.81 -18.56
CA VAL A 692 18.77 27.62 -17.37
C VAL A 692 20.26 27.60 -17.06
N ALA A 693 20.93 26.46 -17.20
CA ALA A 693 22.36 26.29 -16.89
C ALA A 693 23.32 26.74 -18.01
N SER A 694 22.82 27.19 -19.16
CA SER A 694 23.62 27.68 -20.30
C SER A 694 24.14 29.13 -20.13
N ARG A 695 24.06 29.69 -18.92
CA ARG A 695 24.38 31.08 -18.59
C ARG A 695 25.36 31.22 -17.44
#